data_AF-A0A5C7ZPC5-F1
#
_entry.id   AF-A0A5C7ZPC5-F1
#
_cell.length_a   1.000
_cell.length_b   1.000
_cell.length_c   1.000
_cell.angle_alpha   90.00
_cell.angle_beta   90.00
_cell.angle_gamma   90.00
#
_symmetry.space_group_name_H-M   'P 1'
#
loop_
_entity.id
_entity.type
_entity.pdbx_description
1 polymer ?
#
loop_
_entity_poly.entity_id
_entity_poly.type
_entity_poly.pdbx_seq_one_letter_code
_entity_poly.pdbx_strand_id
1 'polypeptide(L)'
;MKRTPPPRRQRGVALWLLLVIVLLTGSYAYYRSSNLLPSRYSREGELNLAMAKTKEALIAYAVIDANRPGRLPCPDLIGDGVSPLLTRDDCDSYTGGLPWRTLDLQESGDGYGGSFRYILSPLFGGDRSTPPLNSDTATSLRLDVAAGQPSNEIVALIIAPRGALDTRNADGDDYFYRGSSDAPDDNDIITPITRRELMAAVERRIAREVNNCFEQHATSAQNTTQTYPWPAPLAVDSFKGTPESLFGQVPSTQPGNPDEVLKRSIAELKASKISLESASTAGEQLTALQTLQSQAAYARAFFDSLYIAALNLNTRATETQTAFDALDTQLRAATASSAAFSSGFAAVMAQIPGKLVTLASLQQALADSGLDLFVMAGKQENLLLGTRILNATNTPSASTFNLLLQQDNLFRNAFLPFSSTLNPEITAALAASSTLASTASTDALAAKQDPGSAIKVSQSLASSEALRVQNNTLLAIAIASRYNIAAGEFSYRSQRITLALSTLSTLTLDQARNQLLPILEEARALTDSLRTGAPGLQFQRTSALGSIDTALTTTRNATDLSAISSSAQTAATQLTTLGSALLANGENVASESLAAAGRQLQTASGTPPTTVSGGASLREPAQAVAYWAEVAKEQSADVARQARRGVTATSDSTTSAYTAARQFLAKLDGDTGTITALERHMAAPSDAGKAATATRLLGEASSLLASLISRAETLEATMETGLAQGIVPTVWFGNACKILAPPTGANSWWQTHGWNALVFYQISDRIRPATGRLTVNGQGSYRTVTLASGTAINPGSGLQNRSLRETRSYLEGRNTHASRDGYAKTPTSDFENAPPSATFNDRLAY
;
A
#
# COMPACT_ATOMS: atom_id res chain seq x y z
N MET A 1 107.06 48.92 56.66
CA MET A 1 107.34 47.55 56.16
C MET A 1 106.08 46.97 55.53
N LYS A 2 106.26 46.29 54.40
CA LYS A 2 105.33 45.42 53.62
C LYS A 2 104.07 46.05 52.99
N ARG A 3 104.17 46.21 51.66
CA ARG A 3 103.11 46.57 50.68
C ARG A 3 102.13 45.41 50.47
N THR A 4 100.84 45.71 50.32
CA THR A 4 99.75 44.80 49.94
C THR A 4 99.61 44.66 48.41
N PRO A 5 99.21 43.47 47.87
CA PRO A 5 98.92 43.27 46.45
C PRO A 5 97.41 43.38 46.11
N PRO A 6 97.04 43.56 44.82
CA PRO A 6 95.67 43.88 44.39
C PRO A 6 94.78 42.64 44.13
N PRO A 7 93.43 42.80 44.10
CA PRO A 7 92.49 41.70 43.86
C PRO A 7 92.36 41.33 42.37
N ARG A 8 92.25 40.02 42.09
CA ARG A 8 92.08 39.43 40.76
C ARG A 8 90.61 39.45 40.30
N ARG A 9 90.41 39.80 39.02
CA ARG A 9 89.15 39.72 38.27
C ARG A 9 88.68 38.27 38.08
N GLN A 10 87.43 37.98 38.44
CA GLN A 10 86.72 36.76 38.05
C GLN A 10 86.30 36.86 36.57
N ARG A 11 86.58 35.81 35.79
CA ARG A 11 86.19 35.69 34.37
C ARG A 11 84.87 34.93 34.26
N GLY A 12 83.83 35.59 33.74
CA GLY A 12 82.51 35.03 33.43
C GLY A 12 82.50 34.06 32.23
N VAL A 13 83.36 33.04 32.24
CA VAL A 13 83.43 32.00 31.20
C VAL A 13 82.64 30.74 31.59
N ALA A 14 82.51 30.46 32.89
CA ALA A 14 81.80 29.26 33.38
C ALA A 14 80.29 29.29 33.09
N LEU A 15 79.65 30.46 33.17
CA LEU A 15 78.21 30.61 32.95
C LEU A 15 77.84 30.46 31.46
N TRP A 16 78.71 30.94 30.56
CA TRP A 16 78.54 30.80 29.11
C TRP A 16 78.73 29.36 28.64
N LEU A 17 79.72 28.63 29.18
CA LEU A 17 79.90 27.21 28.88
C LEU A 17 78.72 26.36 29.33
N LEU A 18 78.15 26.64 30.50
CA LEU A 18 76.98 25.92 31.01
C LEU A 18 75.72 26.23 30.17
N LEU A 19 75.52 27.48 29.75
CA LEU A 19 74.42 27.87 28.87
C LEU A 19 74.51 27.21 27.49
N VAL A 20 75.71 27.13 26.91
CA VAL A 20 75.95 26.48 25.61
C VAL A 20 75.74 24.96 25.71
N ILE A 21 76.15 24.33 26.80
CA ILE A 21 75.90 22.89 27.02
C ILE A 21 74.41 22.61 27.20
N VAL A 22 73.67 23.45 27.94
CA VAL A 22 72.22 23.32 28.12
C VAL A 22 71.46 23.59 26.81
N LEU A 23 71.90 24.58 26.02
CA LEU A 23 71.33 24.83 24.70
C LEU A 23 71.63 23.69 23.73
N LEU A 24 72.84 23.12 23.72
CA LEU A 24 73.20 21.99 22.85
C LEU A 24 72.49 20.69 23.25
N THR A 25 72.35 20.42 24.55
CA THR A 25 71.59 19.25 25.04
C THR A 25 70.09 19.43 24.84
N GLY A 26 69.54 20.64 25.01
CA GLY A 26 68.16 20.98 24.66
C GLY A 26 67.89 20.86 23.16
N SER A 27 68.80 21.35 22.32
CA SER A 27 68.73 21.24 20.85
C SER A 27 68.85 19.78 20.40
N TYR A 28 69.71 18.99 21.01
CA TYR A 28 69.88 17.57 20.71
C TYR A 28 68.69 16.74 21.16
N ALA A 29 68.12 17.02 22.34
CA ALA A 29 66.91 16.35 22.82
C ALA A 29 65.68 16.70 21.97
N TYR A 30 65.53 17.97 21.58
CA TYR A 30 64.48 18.43 20.67
C TYR A 30 64.66 17.87 19.25
N TYR A 31 65.88 17.85 18.72
CA TYR A 31 66.21 17.23 17.42
C TYR A 31 65.99 15.71 17.43
N ARG A 32 66.25 15.03 18.56
CA ARG A 32 65.92 13.61 18.72
C ARG A 32 64.42 13.40 18.83
N SER A 33 63.68 14.23 19.59
CA SER A 33 62.22 14.08 19.73
C SER A 33 61.45 14.44 18.47
N SER A 34 61.98 15.33 17.63
CA SER A 34 61.41 15.68 16.32
C SER A 34 61.85 14.75 15.18
N ASN A 35 62.91 13.94 15.38
CA ASN A 35 63.33 12.86 14.46
C ASN A 35 63.01 11.45 14.98
N LEU A 36 62.25 11.31 16.06
CA LEU A 36 61.61 10.03 16.39
C LEU A 36 60.51 9.82 15.36
N LEU A 37 60.88 9.16 14.25
CA LEU A 37 59.94 8.54 13.33
C LEU A 37 58.81 7.91 14.16
N PRO A 38 57.53 8.23 13.91
CA PRO A 38 56.44 7.59 14.62
C PRO A 38 56.66 6.08 14.58
N SER A 39 56.57 5.44 15.74
CA SER A 39 56.74 4.00 15.88
C SER A 39 55.80 3.31 14.88
N ARG A 40 56.21 2.16 14.32
CA ARG A 40 55.39 1.43 13.33
C ARG A 40 53.97 1.20 13.84
N TYR A 41 53.84 0.85 15.12
CA TYR A 41 52.57 0.72 15.83
C TYR A 41 51.69 1.99 15.79
N SER A 42 52.28 3.18 15.89
CA SER A 42 51.53 4.45 15.78
C SER A 42 51.01 4.67 14.36
N ARG A 43 51.83 4.38 13.33
CA ARG A 43 51.45 4.52 11.92
C ARG A 43 50.39 3.52 11.49
N GLU A 44 50.52 2.26 11.90
CA GLU A 44 49.49 1.24 11.66
C GLU A 44 48.19 1.55 12.40
N GLY A 45 48.28 2.09 13.63
CA GLY A 45 47.11 2.57 14.36
C GLY A 45 46.37 3.71 13.66
N GLU A 46 47.11 4.71 13.15
CA GLU A 46 46.56 5.82 12.37
C GLU A 46 45.93 5.36 11.06
N LEU A 47 46.59 4.44 10.34
CA LEU A 47 46.08 3.85 9.10
C LEU A 47 44.77 3.08 9.34
N ASN A 48 44.74 2.19 10.32
CA ASN A 48 43.54 1.43 10.66
C ASN A 48 42.37 2.34 11.08
N LEU A 49 42.67 3.40 11.83
CA LEU A 49 41.67 4.41 12.19
C LEU A 49 41.15 5.16 10.96
N ALA A 50 42.03 5.52 10.02
CA ALA A 50 41.63 6.17 8.77
C ALA A 50 40.74 5.26 7.92
N MET A 51 41.11 3.98 7.74
CA MET A 51 40.29 3.01 7.01
C MET A 51 38.93 2.78 7.69
N ALA A 52 38.88 2.71 9.02
CA ALA A 52 37.63 2.61 9.77
C ALA A 52 36.72 3.84 9.56
N LYS A 53 37.29 5.06 9.61
CA LYS A 53 36.55 6.29 9.31
C LYS A 53 36.02 6.31 7.88
N THR A 54 36.82 5.86 6.91
CA THR A 54 36.39 5.72 5.52
C THR A 54 35.22 4.75 5.37
N LYS A 55 35.29 3.59 6.03
CA LYS A 55 34.18 2.62 6.05
C LYS A 55 32.90 3.23 6.61
N GLU A 56 32.98 3.91 7.75
CA GLU A 56 31.82 4.58 8.35
C GLU A 56 31.24 5.68 7.44
N ALA A 57 32.09 6.48 6.79
CA ALA A 57 31.64 7.53 5.88
C ALA A 57 30.92 6.98 4.64
N LEU A 58 31.40 5.86 4.08
CA LEU A 58 30.74 5.15 2.98
C LEU A 58 29.36 4.61 3.40
N ILE A 59 29.26 3.98 4.57
CA ILE A 59 27.98 3.51 5.10
C ILE A 59 27.05 4.70 5.37
N ALA A 60 27.56 5.80 5.95
CA ALA A 60 26.77 7.00 6.21
C ALA A 60 26.23 7.62 4.92
N TYR A 61 27.05 7.70 3.85
CA TYR A 61 26.60 8.16 2.53
C TYR A 61 25.40 7.35 2.03
N ALA A 62 25.48 6.03 2.10
CA ALA A 62 24.39 5.14 1.67
C ALA A 62 23.12 5.28 2.51
N VAL A 63 23.24 5.61 3.80
CA VAL A 63 22.10 5.81 4.70
C VAL A 63 21.38 7.13 4.42
N ILE A 64 22.12 8.21 4.14
CA ILE A 64 21.54 9.55 3.94
C ILE A 64 21.05 9.79 2.51
N ASP A 65 21.30 8.85 1.60
CA ASP A 65 20.81 8.93 0.24
C ASP A 65 19.29 9.04 0.20
N ALA A 66 18.78 10.18 -0.26
CA ALA A 66 17.35 10.47 -0.27
C ALA A 66 16.60 9.73 -1.39
N ASN A 67 17.31 9.36 -2.46
CA ASN A 67 16.71 8.85 -3.70
C ASN A 67 17.01 7.37 -3.94
N ARG A 68 18.08 6.83 -3.33
CA ARG A 68 18.47 5.43 -3.49
C ARG A 68 19.18 4.92 -2.22
N PRO A 69 18.47 4.76 -1.08
CA PRO A 69 19.07 4.25 0.15
C PRO A 69 19.83 2.94 -0.09
N GLY A 70 21.08 2.89 0.36
CA GLY A 70 22.01 1.79 0.07
C GLY A 70 23.02 2.07 -1.06
N ARG A 71 22.86 3.15 -1.82
CA ARG A 71 23.80 3.54 -2.89
C ARG A 71 25.10 4.05 -2.28
N LEU A 72 26.22 3.56 -2.80
CA LEU A 72 27.56 4.04 -2.50
C LEU A 72 28.05 4.97 -3.63
N PRO A 73 28.95 5.93 -3.33
CA PRO A 73 29.50 6.81 -4.35
C PRO A 73 30.35 6.01 -5.35
N CYS A 74 30.42 6.48 -6.60
CA CYS A 74 31.32 5.89 -7.58
C CYS A 74 32.79 6.22 -7.25
N PRO A 75 33.73 5.34 -7.63
CA PRO A 75 35.16 5.62 -7.46
C PRO A 75 35.60 6.90 -8.17
N ASP A 76 36.60 7.56 -7.60
CA ASP A 76 37.32 8.68 -8.23
C ASP A 76 38.28 8.12 -9.29
N LEU A 77 38.13 8.60 -10.53
CA LEU A 77 38.90 8.11 -11.68
C LEU A 77 40.05 9.04 -12.08
N ILE A 78 40.08 10.27 -11.57
CA ILE A 78 41.04 11.31 -11.97
C ILE A 78 41.90 11.82 -10.81
N GLY A 79 41.65 11.35 -9.58
CA GLY A 79 42.46 11.64 -8.40
C GLY A 79 42.15 12.98 -7.74
N ASP A 80 40.98 13.58 -8.02
CA ASP A 80 40.56 14.86 -7.41
C ASP A 80 39.80 14.68 -6.08
N GLY A 81 39.52 13.43 -5.70
CA GLY A 81 38.75 13.04 -4.53
C GLY A 81 37.24 13.16 -4.70
N VAL A 82 36.73 13.34 -5.92
CA VAL A 82 35.31 13.57 -6.20
C VAL A 82 34.71 12.36 -6.93
N SER A 83 33.59 11.84 -6.41
CA SER A 83 32.77 10.88 -7.15
C SER A 83 32.15 11.57 -8.36
N PRO A 84 32.24 11.01 -9.58
CA PRO A 84 31.63 11.60 -10.76
C PRO A 84 30.11 11.79 -10.55
N LEU A 85 29.58 12.94 -11.01
CA LEU A 85 28.17 13.31 -10.91
C LEU A 85 27.34 12.43 -11.85
N LEU A 86 26.52 11.54 -11.27
CA LEU A 86 25.72 10.57 -12.00
C LEU A 86 24.46 11.21 -12.57
N THR A 87 24.46 11.47 -13.87
CA THR A 87 23.23 11.53 -14.67
C THR A 87 22.99 10.21 -15.43
N ARG A 88 23.69 9.12 -15.04
CA ARG A 88 23.70 7.82 -15.72
C ARG A 88 23.41 6.68 -14.74
N ASP A 89 22.89 5.59 -15.30
CA ASP A 89 22.47 4.41 -14.55
C ASP A 89 23.63 3.69 -13.84
N ASP A 90 24.84 3.73 -14.41
CA ASP A 90 26.03 2.99 -13.95
C ASP A 90 27.22 3.93 -13.69
N CYS A 91 28.17 3.49 -12.85
CA CYS A 91 29.47 4.14 -12.73
C CYS A 91 30.32 3.94 -14.00
N ASP A 92 31.14 4.92 -14.36
CA ASP A 92 32.08 4.78 -15.50
C ASP A 92 33.16 3.71 -15.24
N SER A 93 33.49 3.46 -13.96
CA SER A 93 34.30 2.33 -13.50
C SER A 93 33.91 2.00 -12.06
N TYR A 94 34.08 0.73 -11.68
CA TYR A 94 33.82 0.22 -10.33
C TYR A 94 35.09 0.02 -9.50
N THR A 95 36.24 0.37 -10.06
CA THR A 95 37.55 0.38 -9.40
C THR A 95 38.21 1.74 -9.64
N GLY A 96 38.72 2.36 -8.57
CA GLY A 96 39.38 3.66 -8.65
C GLY A 96 39.97 4.13 -7.31
N GLY A 97 40.17 5.44 -7.19
CA GLY A 97 40.52 6.10 -5.93
C GLY A 97 39.32 6.31 -5.03
N LEU A 98 39.56 6.50 -3.73
CA LEU A 98 38.53 6.88 -2.78
C LEU A 98 38.04 8.32 -3.05
N PRO A 99 36.73 8.57 -3.20
CA PRO A 99 36.17 9.91 -3.38
C PRO A 99 36.09 10.67 -2.03
N TRP A 100 37.25 10.97 -1.43
CA TRP A 100 37.36 11.52 -0.08
C TRP A 100 36.71 12.91 0.09
N ARG A 101 36.70 13.76 -0.95
CA ARG A 101 35.97 15.05 -0.90
C ARG A 101 34.47 14.85 -0.87
N THR A 102 33.95 13.93 -1.70
CA THR A 102 32.51 13.60 -1.70
C THR A 102 32.07 13.03 -0.34
N LEU A 103 32.95 12.30 0.34
CA LEU A 103 32.72 11.73 1.66
C LEU A 103 32.98 12.70 2.82
N ASP A 104 33.38 13.94 2.54
CA ASP A 104 33.79 14.95 3.54
C ASP A 104 34.86 14.43 4.51
N LEU A 105 35.82 13.68 3.96
CA LEU A 105 36.97 13.15 4.67
C LEU A 105 38.19 14.01 4.38
N GLN A 106 39.09 14.11 5.36
CA GLN A 106 40.44 14.60 5.07
C GLN A 106 41.15 13.61 4.16
N GLU A 107 41.90 14.12 3.17
CA GLU A 107 42.77 13.28 2.35
C GLU A 107 43.70 12.47 3.25
N SER A 108 43.52 11.15 3.19
CA SER A 108 44.21 10.18 4.03
C SER A 108 44.95 9.22 3.10
N GLY A 109 46.24 9.04 3.35
CA GLY A 109 47.09 8.14 2.56
C GLY A 109 47.25 6.76 3.20
N ASP A 110 47.85 5.84 2.46
CA ASP A 110 48.18 4.48 2.87
C ASP A 110 49.35 4.37 3.87
N GLY A 111 49.89 5.51 4.33
CA GLY A 111 51.06 5.59 5.21
C GLY A 111 52.42 5.48 4.47
N TYR A 112 52.41 5.27 3.15
CA TYR A 112 53.57 5.11 2.28
C TYR A 112 53.61 6.13 1.13
N GLY A 113 52.69 7.10 1.13
CA GLY A 113 52.61 8.19 0.15
C GLY A 113 51.61 7.92 -0.98
N GLY A 114 50.88 6.80 -0.95
CA GLY A 114 49.78 6.48 -1.85
C GLY A 114 48.41 6.81 -1.26
N SER A 115 47.37 6.81 -2.11
CA SER A 115 45.97 7.01 -1.72
C SER A 115 45.24 5.68 -1.57
N PHE A 116 44.14 5.65 -0.81
CA PHE A 116 43.28 4.46 -0.76
C PHE A 116 42.64 4.16 -2.11
N ARG A 117 42.66 2.87 -2.47
CA ARG A 117 41.90 2.32 -3.59
C ARG A 117 40.52 1.92 -3.11
N TYR A 118 39.53 2.11 -3.96
CA TYR A 118 38.14 1.84 -3.66
C TYR A 118 37.52 1.00 -4.79
N ILE A 119 36.93 -0.13 -4.41
CA ILE A 119 36.27 -1.08 -5.30
C ILE A 119 34.83 -1.22 -4.85
N LEU A 120 33.90 -1.17 -5.80
CA LEU A 120 32.46 -1.16 -5.57
C LEU A 120 31.78 -2.30 -6.34
N SER A 121 30.89 -3.04 -5.68
CA SER A 121 30.01 -4.00 -6.34
C SER A 121 29.03 -3.26 -7.27
N PRO A 122 28.90 -3.61 -8.55
CA PRO A 122 28.21 -2.77 -9.54
C PRO A 122 26.79 -2.33 -9.20
N LEU A 123 25.99 -3.20 -8.58
CA LEU A 123 24.60 -2.91 -8.26
C LEU A 123 24.42 -1.88 -7.13
N PHE A 124 25.50 -1.56 -6.39
CA PHE A 124 25.51 -0.61 -5.27
C PHE A 124 25.99 0.79 -5.67
N GLY A 125 26.39 1.01 -6.93
CA GLY A 125 26.71 2.33 -7.49
C GLY A 125 25.69 2.79 -8.54
N GLY A 126 25.87 4.00 -9.07
CA GLY A 126 25.04 4.53 -10.16
C GLY A 126 23.61 4.91 -9.74
N ASP A 127 22.76 5.24 -10.73
CA ASP A 127 21.36 5.66 -10.52
C ASP A 127 20.34 4.67 -11.11
N ARG A 128 20.79 3.46 -11.47
CA ARG A 128 19.92 2.44 -12.08
C ARG A 128 18.66 2.17 -11.25
N SER A 129 17.53 2.10 -11.95
CA SER A 129 16.25 1.65 -11.38
C SER A 129 16.12 0.13 -11.32
N THR A 130 16.84 -0.60 -12.19
CA THR A 130 16.78 -2.06 -12.31
C THR A 130 18.18 -2.69 -12.45
N PRO A 131 18.46 -3.84 -11.79
CA PRO A 131 17.65 -4.47 -10.73
C PRO A 131 17.52 -3.56 -9.48
N PRO A 132 16.54 -3.81 -8.60
CA PRO A 132 16.31 -2.96 -7.42
C PRO A 132 17.50 -2.97 -6.44
N LEU A 133 17.71 -1.85 -5.73
CA LEU A 133 18.68 -1.74 -4.64
C LEU A 133 17.98 -1.86 -3.28
N ASN A 134 18.08 -3.04 -2.67
CA ASN A 134 17.50 -3.37 -1.38
C ASN A 134 18.32 -4.48 -0.70
N SER A 135 17.79 -5.03 0.39
CA SER A 135 18.46 -6.06 1.17
C SER A 135 18.81 -7.31 0.37
N ASP A 136 18.04 -7.66 -0.67
CA ASP A 136 18.27 -8.86 -1.49
C ASP A 136 19.10 -8.59 -2.76
N THR A 137 19.65 -7.38 -2.92
CA THR A 137 20.53 -7.06 -4.05
C THR A 137 21.80 -7.91 -4.00
N ALA A 138 22.09 -8.59 -5.11
CA ALA A 138 23.25 -9.46 -5.24
C ALA A 138 24.58 -8.69 -5.21
N THR A 139 25.61 -9.32 -4.66
CA THR A 139 26.99 -8.81 -4.60
C THR A 139 27.90 -9.57 -5.56
N SER A 140 28.90 -8.91 -6.12
CA SER A 140 29.89 -9.55 -7.01
C SER A 140 31.25 -9.76 -6.37
N LEU A 141 31.67 -8.90 -5.45
CA LEU A 141 33.03 -8.91 -4.90
C LEU A 141 33.27 -10.09 -3.96
N ARG A 142 34.52 -10.57 -3.93
CA ARG A 142 34.98 -11.70 -3.13
C ARG A 142 36.25 -11.32 -2.39
N LEU A 143 36.27 -11.56 -1.08
CA LEU A 143 37.46 -11.33 -0.25
C LEU A 143 37.87 -12.61 0.47
N ASP A 144 39.14 -13.00 0.35
CA ASP A 144 39.75 -14.13 1.05
C ASP A 144 39.01 -15.47 0.80
N VAL A 145 38.45 -15.67 -0.40
CA VAL A 145 37.80 -16.92 -0.83
C VAL A 145 38.45 -17.46 -2.10
N ALA A 146 38.44 -18.78 -2.26
CA ALA A 146 39.03 -19.42 -3.43
C ALA A 146 38.29 -19.06 -4.73
N ALA A 147 39.04 -19.01 -5.83
CA ALA A 147 38.49 -18.84 -7.17
C ALA A 147 37.34 -19.84 -7.46
N GLY A 148 36.23 -19.32 -7.98
CA GLY A 148 35.01 -20.09 -8.28
C GLY A 148 33.97 -20.13 -7.15
N GLN A 149 34.29 -19.65 -5.94
CA GLN A 149 33.31 -19.57 -4.85
C GLN A 149 32.30 -18.42 -5.06
N PRO A 150 31.08 -18.48 -4.50
CA PRO A 150 30.14 -17.36 -4.54
C PRO A 150 30.67 -16.14 -3.77
N SER A 151 30.13 -14.96 -4.05
CA SER A 151 30.42 -13.74 -3.28
C SER A 151 30.09 -13.94 -1.79
N ASN A 152 31.01 -13.57 -0.92
CA ASN A 152 30.82 -13.58 0.54
C ASN A 152 30.23 -12.25 1.04
N GLU A 153 29.20 -11.75 0.34
CA GLU A 153 28.41 -10.54 0.66
C GLU A 153 29.21 -9.23 0.62
N ILE A 154 30.33 -9.15 -0.08
CA ILE A 154 31.13 -7.91 -0.13
C ILE A 154 30.50 -6.90 -1.10
N VAL A 155 30.19 -5.70 -0.60
CA VAL A 155 29.63 -4.59 -1.42
C VAL A 155 30.68 -3.58 -1.83
N ALA A 156 31.70 -3.39 -1.01
CA ALA A 156 32.83 -2.53 -1.33
C ALA A 156 34.09 -2.95 -0.59
N LEU A 157 35.24 -2.58 -1.14
CA LEU A 157 36.56 -2.78 -0.55
C LEU A 157 37.30 -1.44 -0.50
N ILE A 158 37.91 -1.15 0.65
CA ILE A 158 38.89 -0.08 0.83
C ILE A 158 40.24 -0.76 0.94
N ILE A 159 41.13 -0.50 -0.01
CA ILE A 159 42.47 -1.09 -0.03
C ILE A 159 43.49 0.01 0.24
N ALA A 160 44.33 -0.21 1.26
CA ALA A 160 45.54 0.56 1.50
C ALA A 160 46.73 -0.23 0.93
N PRO A 161 47.28 0.17 -0.24
CA PRO A 161 48.26 -0.66 -0.94
C PRO A 161 49.63 -0.72 -0.27
N ARG A 162 50.00 0.30 0.52
CA ARG A 162 51.33 0.40 1.15
C ARG A 162 52.48 0.31 0.13
N GLY A 163 52.27 0.85 -1.07
CA GLY A 163 53.14 0.68 -2.22
C GLY A 163 52.37 0.49 -3.53
N ALA A 164 52.83 -0.43 -4.38
CA ALA A 164 52.05 -0.90 -5.52
C ALA A 164 51.00 -1.89 -5.02
N LEU A 165 49.84 -1.95 -5.68
CA LEU A 165 48.79 -2.93 -5.38
C LEU A 165 49.32 -4.35 -5.62
N ASP A 166 49.00 -5.29 -4.72
CA ASP A 166 49.46 -6.67 -4.85
C ASP A 166 48.99 -7.25 -6.19
N THR A 167 49.83 -8.08 -6.84
CA THR A 167 49.53 -8.63 -8.17
C THR A 167 48.20 -9.40 -8.23
N ARG A 168 47.83 -10.08 -7.14
CA ARG A 168 46.54 -10.80 -6.98
C ARG A 168 45.33 -9.88 -6.83
N ASN A 169 45.54 -8.62 -6.49
CA ASN A 169 44.49 -7.60 -6.36
C ASN A 169 44.49 -6.64 -7.57
N ALA A 170 45.46 -6.78 -8.48
CA ALA A 170 45.68 -5.92 -9.65
C ALA A 170 45.39 -6.61 -11.00
N ASP A 171 44.90 -7.85 -11.00
CA ASP A 171 44.61 -8.66 -12.19
C ASP A 171 43.28 -8.30 -12.89
N GLY A 172 42.45 -7.47 -12.23
CA GLY A 172 41.21 -6.93 -12.77
C GLY A 172 40.00 -7.86 -12.63
N ASP A 173 40.11 -8.93 -11.84
CA ASP A 173 38.97 -9.76 -11.48
C ASP A 173 38.25 -9.28 -10.20
N ASP A 174 37.24 -10.03 -9.75
CA ASP A 174 36.45 -9.70 -8.55
C ASP A 174 36.96 -10.40 -7.26
N TYR A 175 38.16 -11.02 -7.28
CA TYR A 175 38.78 -11.73 -6.16
C TYR A 175 39.89 -10.89 -5.53
N PHE A 176 39.74 -10.66 -4.22
CA PHE A 176 40.70 -9.89 -3.46
C PHE A 176 41.22 -10.68 -2.28
N TYR A 177 42.47 -10.42 -1.90
CA TYR A 177 43.16 -11.13 -0.83
C TYR A 177 43.89 -10.14 0.06
N ARG A 178 43.73 -10.28 1.38
CA ARG A 178 44.51 -9.50 2.34
C ARG A 178 45.97 -9.95 2.33
N GLY A 179 46.87 -8.98 2.40
CA GLY A 179 48.29 -9.21 2.60
C GLY A 179 48.54 -9.96 3.91
N SER A 180 49.43 -10.95 3.87
CA SER A 180 49.82 -11.76 5.03
C SER A 180 51.20 -11.38 5.58
N SER A 181 51.91 -10.47 4.93
CA SER A 181 53.28 -10.07 5.28
C SER A 181 53.55 -8.59 4.96
N ASP A 182 54.79 -8.14 5.17
CA ASP A 182 55.28 -6.82 4.73
C ASP A 182 56.00 -6.90 3.38
N ALA A 183 55.92 -8.03 2.67
CA ALA A 183 56.53 -8.18 1.36
C ALA A 183 55.80 -7.26 0.35
N PRO A 184 56.52 -6.61 -0.59
CA PRO A 184 55.89 -5.67 -1.54
C PRO A 184 54.79 -6.23 -2.43
N ASP A 185 54.65 -7.56 -2.52
CA ASP A 185 53.63 -8.26 -3.32
C ASP A 185 52.57 -8.98 -2.44
N ASP A 186 52.59 -8.73 -1.12
CA ASP A 186 51.68 -9.34 -0.14
C ASP A 186 51.48 -8.43 1.09
N ASN A 187 51.35 -7.12 0.89
CA ASN A 187 51.23 -6.14 1.98
C ASN A 187 49.94 -5.30 1.94
N ASP A 188 49.01 -5.57 1.02
CA ASP A 188 47.74 -4.84 0.93
C ASP A 188 46.89 -5.03 2.20
N ILE A 189 46.49 -3.91 2.82
CA ILE A 189 45.50 -3.94 3.91
C ILE A 189 44.12 -3.67 3.30
N ILE A 190 43.19 -4.61 3.48
CA ILE A 190 41.85 -4.54 2.91
C ILE A 190 40.79 -4.49 4.02
N THR A 191 40.03 -3.39 4.04
CA THR A 191 38.84 -3.23 4.87
C THR A 191 37.59 -3.43 4.02
N PRO A 192 36.84 -4.54 4.20
CA PRO A 192 35.58 -4.76 3.49
C PRO A 192 34.41 -4.01 4.12
N ILE A 193 33.46 -3.67 3.28
CA ILE A 193 32.08 -3.38 3.66
C ILE A 193 31.25 -4.56 3.16
N THR A 194 30.58 -5.24 4.09
CA THR A 194 29.64 -6.30 3.74
C THR A 194 28.23 -5.72 3.51
N ARG A 195 27.43 -6.40 2.70
CA ARG A 195 26.02 -6.08 2.47
C ARG A 195 25.24 -6.09 3.76
N ARG A 196 25.55 -7.03 4.66
CA ARG A 196 24.93 -7.13 5.99
C ARG A 196 25.18 -5.90 6.84
N GLU A 197 26.42 -5.41 6.88
CA GLU A 197 26.76 -4.18 7.62
C GLU A 197 26.10 -2.95 7.01
N LEU A 198 26.20 -2.79 5.69
CA LEU A 198 25.61 -1.66 4.95
C LEU A 198 24.09 -1.63 5.13
N MET A 199 23.42 -2.74 4.83
CA MET A 199 21.96 -2.83 4.84
C MET A 199 21.40 -2.77 6.25
N ALA A 200 22.09 -3.28 7.28
CA ALA A 200 21.63 -3.12 8.66
C ALA A 200 21.45 -1.64 9.06
N ALA A 201 22.31 -0.74 8.56
CA ALA A 201 22.18 0.70 8.81
C ALA A 201 21.06 1.32 7.96
N VAL A 202 20.98 0.98 6.68
CA VAL A 202 19.97 1.47 5.73
C VAL A 202 18.56 1.05 6.13
N GLU A 203 18.36 -0.22 6.45
CA GLU A 203 17.10 -0.82 6.90
C GLU A 203 16.61 -0.16 8.20
N ARG A 204 17.51 0.14 9.13
CA ARG A 204 17.15 0.85 10.36
C ARG A 204 16.68 2.29 10.07
N ARG A 205 17.29 2.97 9.10
CA ARG A 205 16.83 4.29 8.63
C ARG A 205 15.45 4.19 7.98
N ILE A 206 15.23 3.20 7.12
CA ILE A 206 13.94 2.98 6.45
C ILE A 206 12.84 2.63 7.45
N ALA A 207 13.08 1.68 8.37
CA ALA A 207 12.12 1.33 9.42
C ALA A 207 11.76 2.56 10.27
N ARG A 208 12.73 3.43 10.58
CA ARG A 208 12.50 4.67 11.33
C ARG A 208 11.66 5.68 10.55
N GLU A 209 11.91 5.86 9.25
CA GLU A 209 11.11 6.77 8.43
C GLU A 209 9.65 6.32 8.34
N VAL A 210 9.43 5.02 8.14
CA VAL A 210 8.08 4.43 8.11
C VAL A 210 7.41 4.56 9.49
N ASN A 211 8.11 4.25 10.58
CA ASN A 211 7.56 4.42 11.94
C ASN A 211 7.21 5.88 12.27
N ASN A 212 8.06 6.83 11.85
CA ASN A 212 7.80 8.26 11.99
C ASN A 212 6.57 8.71 11.16
N CYS A 213 6.39 8.16 9.96
CA CYS A 213 5.19 8.39 9.17
C CYS A 213 3.95 7.90 9.92
N PHE A 214 3.95 6.70 10.51
CA PHE A 214 2.80 6.21 11.27
C PHE A 214 2.40 7.14 12.42
N GLU A 215 3.38 7.60 13.22
CA GLU A 215 3.09 8.53 14.31
C GLU A 215 2.60 9.89 13.83
N GLN A 216 3.20 10.47 12.78
CA GLN A 216 2.70 11.72 12.20
C GLN A 216 1.31 11.56 11.57
N HIS A 217 1.06 10.45 10.88
CA HIS A 217 -0.23 10.16 10.28
C HIS A 217 -1.33 10.07 11.33
N ALA A 218 -1.09 9.32 12.41
CA ALA A 218 -2.09 9.10 13.45
C ALA A 218 -2.32 10.33 14.34
N THR A 219 -1.34 11.24 14.45
CA THR A 219 -1.47 12.50 15.21
C THR A 219 -1.86 13.71 14.37
N SER A 220 -1.94 13.56 13.05
CA SER A 220 -2.28 14.66 12.14
C SER A 220 -3.68 15.19 12.43
N ALA A 221 -3.84 16.52 12.43
CA ALA A 221 -5.15 17.16 12.54
C ALA A 221 -6.09 16.80 11.37
N GLN A 222 -5.55 16.36 10.22
CA GLN A 222 -6.31 15.86 9.09
C GLN A 222 -6.85 14.44 9.32
N ASN A 223 -6.23 13.68 10.23
CA ASN A 223 -6.70 12.37 10.65
C ASN A 223 -7.59 12.50 11.90
N THR A 224 -8.84 12.92 11.68
CA THR A 224 -9.80 13.15 12.76
C THR A 224 -10.11 11.90 13.59
N THR A 225 -9.89 10.72 13.02
CA THR A 225 -10.09 9.43 13.71
C THR A 225 -8.87 8.97 14.51
N GLN A 226 -7.72 9.63 14.34
CA GLN A 226 -6.44 9.27 14.95
C GLN A 226 -6.07 7.79 14.75
N THR A 227 -6.39 7.24 13.58
CA THR A 227 -6.16 5.83 13.26
C THR A 227 -4.82 5.61 12.58
N TYR A 228 -4.21 4.44 12.79
CA TYR A 228 -3.20 3.91 11.89
C TYR A 228 -3.88 3.18 10.72
N PRO A 229 -3.26 3.14 9.53
CA PRO A 229 -3.74 2.29 8.44
C PRO A 229 -3.72 0.82 8.87
N TRP A 230 -4.71 0.05 8.39
CA TRP A 230 -4.70 -1.39 8.60
C TRP A 230 -3.51 -2.01 7.87
N PRO A 231 -2.66 -2.81 8.54
CA PRO A 231 -1.58 -3.54 7.88
C PRO A 231 -2.10 -4.43 6.76
N ALA A 232 -1.29 -4.62 5.72
CA ALA A 232 -1.57 -5.58 4.67
C ALA A 232 -1.07 -6.98 5.10
N PRO A 233 -1.96 -7.88 5.53
CA PRO A 233 -1.54 -9.16 6.09
C PRO A 233 -0.94 -10.07 5.02
N LEU A 234 -0.13 -11.04 5.43
CA LEU A 234 0.54 -11.96 4.50
C LEU A 234 -0.45 -12.87 3.74
N ALA A 235 -1.67 -13.09 4.25
CA ALA A 235 -2.75 -13.77 3.54
C ALA A 235 -3.21 -13.06 2.24
N VAL A 236 -2.88 -11.77 2.08
CA VAL A 236 -3.32 -10.96 0.93
C VAL A 236 -2.11 -10.45 0.18
N ASP A 237 -2.03 -10.72 -1.13
CA ASP A 237 -0.86 -10.42 -1.97
C ASP A 237 -0.85 -9.03 -2.62
N SER A 238 -1.97 -8.31 -2.57
CA SER A 238 -2.17 -7.01 -3.21
C SER A 238 -1.72 -5.78 -2.39
N PHE A 239 -1.00 -5.97 -1.28
CA PHE A 239 -0.68 -4.91 -0.31
C PHE A 239 -1.92 -4.17 0.21
N LYS A 240 -3.07 -4.86 0.23
CA LYS A 240 -4.34 -4.35 0.73
C LYS A 240 -4.42 -4.43 2.25
N GLY A 241 -4.60 -3.29 2.90
CA GLY A 241 -4.93 -3.24 4.33
C GLY A 241 -6.21 -4.00 4.62
N THR A 242 -6.23 -4.82 5.67
CA THR A 242 -7.38 -5.67 5.99
C THR A 242 -7.95 -5.34 7.38
N PRO A 243 -9.27 -5.14 7.52
CA PRO A 243 -9.88 -4.90 8.83
C PRO A 243 -9.48 -5.96 9.85
N GLU A 244 -9.28 -5.52 11.09
CA GLU A 244 -8.83 -6.35 12.23
C GLU A 244 -7.39 -6.86 12.16
N SER A 245 -6.69 -6.73 11.03
CA SER A 245 -5.27 -7.10 10.96
C SER A 245 -4.44 -6.18 11.85
N LEU A 246 -3.56 -6.73 12.68
CA LEU A 246 -2.67 -5.92 13.51
C LEU A 246 -1.21 -5.99 13.06
N PHE A 247 -0.87 -6.93 12.16
CA PHE A 247 0.48 -7.08 11.62
C PHE A 247 0.45 -7.32 10.11
N GLY A 248 1.44 -6.77 9.39
CA GLY A 248 1.59 -7.00 7.97
C GLY A 248 2.56 -6.04 7.29
N GLN A 249 2.53 -6.05 5.97
CA GLN A 249 3.28 -5.11 5.13
C GLN A 249 2.60 -3.73 5.12
N VAL A 250 3.36 -2.71 4.73
CA VAL A 250 2.82 -1.35 4.55
C VAL A 250 1.77 -1.34 3.43
N PRO A 251 0.54 -0.89 3.69
CA PRO A 251 -0.56 -1.03 2.75
C PRO A 251 -0.56 0.03 1.63
N SER A 252 -0.82 -0.40 0.39
CA SER A 252 -1.08 0.50 -0.75
C SER A 252 -2.53 0.96 -0.79
N THR A 253 -3.46 0.12 -0.34
CA THR A 253 -4.89 0.42 -0.29
C THR A 253 -5.51 0.08 1.06
N GLN A 254 -6.66 0.68 1.35
CA GLN A 254 -7.47 0.47 2.53
C GLN A 254 -8.92 0.15 2.13
N PRO A 255 -9.70 -0.49 3.02
CA PRO A 255 -11.15 -0.59 2.88
C PRO A 255 -11.79 0.80 2.91
N GLY A 256 -12.82 1.01 2.09
CA GLY A 256 -13.55 2.28 2.01
C GLY A 256 -14.47 2.32 0.80
N ASN A 257 -15.32 3.35 0.69
CA ASN A 257 -16.23 3.51 -0.45
C ASN A 257 -15.55 4.28 -1.61
N PRO A 258 -15.31 3.65 -2.77
CA PRO A 258 -14.67 4.32 -3.91
C PRO A 258 -15.43 5.53 -4.45
N ASP A 259 -16.77 5.47 -4.53
CA ASP A 259 -17.61 6.57 -5.00
C ASP A 259 -17.50 7.80 -4.08
N GLU A 260 -17.51 7.61 -2.75
CA GLU A 260 -17.29 8.71 -1.80
C GLU A 260 -15.90 9.33 -1.97
N VAL A 261 -14.87 8.50 -2.18
CA VAL A 261 -13.49 8.97 -2.40
C VAL A 261 -13.39 9.74 -3.71
N LEU A 262 -14.02 9.27 -4.78
CA LEU A 262 -14.05 9.93 -6.08
C LEU A 262 -14.71 11.31 -5.99
N LYS A 263 -15.90 11.36 -5.38
CA LYS A 263 -16.64 12.61 -5.16
C LYS A 263 -15.84 13.60 -4.32
N ARG A 264 -15.18 13.13 -3.26
CA ARG A 264 -14.29 13.96 -2.45
C ARG A 264 -13.12 14.50 -3.27
N SER A 265 -12.43 13.64 -4.04
CA SER A 265 -11.32 14.07 -4.89
C SER A 265 -11.76 15.09 -5.95
N ILE A 266 -12.92 14.91 -6.58
CA ILE A 266 -13.49 15.90 -7.52
C ILE A 266 -13.76 17.23 -6.81
N ALA A 267 -14.36 17.20 -5.62
CA ALA A 267 -14.64 18.40 -4.84
C ALA A 267 -13.36 19.14 -4.42
N GLU A 268 -12.33 18.40 -3.97
CA GLU A 268 -11.02 18.95 -3.61
C GLU A 268 -10.29 19.59 -4.80
N LEU A 269 -10.34 18.96 -5.98
CA LEU A 269 -9.78 19.51 -7.21
C LEU A 269 -10.52 20.79 -7.65
N LYS A 270 -11.85 20.82 -7.53
CA LYS A 270 -12.66 22.02 -7.83
C LYS A 270 -12.37 23.15 -6.85
N ALA A 271 -12.30 22.87 -5.55
CA ALA A 271 -11.97 23.87 -4.54
C ALA A 271 -10.58 24.45 -4.77
N SER A 272 -9.59 23.60 -5.06
CA SER A 272 -8.22 24.04 -5.31
C SER A 272 -8.07 24.77 -6.65
N LYS A 273 -8.88 24.45 -7.67
CA LYS A 273 -9.00 25.25 -8.89
C LYS A 273 -9.48 26.67 -8.58
N ILE A 274 -10.51 26.82 -7.75
CA ILE A 274 -10.99 28.15 -7.31
C ILE A 274 -9.88 28.91 -6.58
N SER A 275 -9.17 28.24 -5.67
CA SER A 275 -8.02 28.85 -4.98
C SER A 275 -6.94 29.33 -5.95
N LEU A 276 -6.58 28.52 -6.95
CA LEU A 276 -5.62 28.90 -7.98
C LEU A 276 -6.09 30.09 -8.83
N GLU A 277 -7.36 30.11 -9.22
CA GLU A 277 -7.96 31.20 -10.01
C GLU A 277 -8.10 32.50 -9.21
N SER A 278 -8.27 32.40 -7.89
CA SER A 278 -8.34 33.54 -6.98
C SER A 278 -6.97 34.08 -6.53
N ALA A 279 -5.90 33.31 -6.76
CA ALA A 279 -4.56 33.66 -6.29
C ALA A 279 -4.03 34.91 -7.01
N SER A 280 -3.68 35.91 -6.22
CA SER A 280 -3.28 37.25 -6.69
C SER A 280 -1.77 37.41 -6.80
N THR A 281 -1.00 36.53 -6.15
CA THR A 281 0.47 36.55 -6.16
C THR A 281 1.06 35.23 -6.64
N ALA A 282 2.30 35.27 -7.15
CA ALA A 282 3.03 34.06 -7.56
C ALA A 282 3.25 33.08 -6.39
N GLY A 283 3.38 33.57 -5.15
CA GLY A 283 3.51 32.73 -3.97
C GLY A 283 2.22 31.99 -3.59
N GLU A 284 1.07 32.67 -3.71
CA GLU A 284 -0.25 32.03 -3.55
C GLU A 284 -0.49 30.98 -4.65
N GLN A 285 -0.14 31.31 -5.90
CA GLN A 285 -0.22 30.38 -7.03
C GLN A 285 0.64 29.14 -6.81
N LEU A 286 1.89 29.32 -6.34
CA LEU A 286 2.80 28.22 -6.04
C LEU A 286 2.23 27.29 -4.96
N THR A 287 1.69 27.85 -3.87
CA THR A 287 1.07 27.08 -2.78
C THR A 287 -0.16 26.30 -3.27
N ALA A 288 -1.00 26.93 -4.08
CA ALA A 288 -2.17 26.29 -4.68
C ALA A 288 -1.76 25.14 -5.62
N LEU A 289 -0.72 25.32 -6.45
CA LEU A 289 -0.21 24.29 -7.35
C LEU A 289 0.41 23.11 -6.61
N GLN A 290 1.17 23.32 -5.53
CA GLN A 290 1.72 22.23 -4.72
C GLN A 290 0.63 21.39 -4.05
N THR A 291 -0.46 22.04 -3.62
CA THR A 291 -1.64 21.35 -3.08
C THR A 291 -2.34 20.53 -4.18
N LEU A 292 -2.59 21.15 -5.34
CA LEU A 292 -3.17 20.49 -6.52
C LEU A 292 -2.34 19.30 -7.00
N GLN A 293 -1.01 19.43 -6.97
CA GLN A 293 -0.10 18.36 -7.35
C GLN A 293 -0.28 17.12 -6.47
N SER A 294 -0.36 17.30 -5.15
CA SER A 294 -0.57 16.20 -4.21
C SER A 294 -1.95 15.54 -4.41
N GLN A 295 -3.00 16.35 -4.61
CA GLN A 295 -4.35 15.85 -4.88
C GLN A 295 -4.45 15.10 -6.21
N ALA A 296 -3.81 15.61 -7.27
CA ALA A 296 -3.78 14.95 -8.57
C ALA A 296 -2.96 13.66 -8.55
N ALA A 297 -1.88 13.60 -7.76
CA ALA A 297 -1.11 12.37 -7.52
C ALA A 297 -1.96 11.29 -6.84
N TYR A 298 -2.73 11.68 -5.82
CA TYR A 298 -3.70 10.80 -5.18
C TYR A 298 -4.79 10.33 -6.15
N ALA A 299 -5.40 11.26 -6.90
CA ALA A 299 -6.42 10.93 -7.90
C ALA A 299 -5.89 9.96 -8.96
N ARG A 300 -4.67 10.17 -9.46
CA ARG A 300 -4.01 9.26 -10.40
C ARG A 300 -3.87 7.85 -9.81
N ALA A 301 -3.38 7.73 -8.58
CA ALA A 301 -3.23 6.43 -7.92
C ALA A 301 -4.59 5.74 -7.67
N PHE A 302 -5.62 6.54 -7.37
CA PHE A 302 -6.99 6.03 -7.23
C PHE A 302 -7.55 5.51 -8.55
N PHE A 303 -7.39 6.24 -9.66
CA PHE A 303 -7.82 5.77 -10.99
C PHE A 303 -7.08 4.50 -11.43
N ASP A 304 -5.80 4.38 -11.07
CA ASP A 304 -5.05 3.15 -11.35
C ASP A 304 -5.56 1.96 -10.52
N SER A 305 -5.82 2.18 -9.24
CA SER A 305 -6.37 1.17 -8.34
C SER A 305 -7.76 0.70 -8.81
N LEU A 306 -8.60 1.63 -9.27
CA LEU A 306 -9.88 1.31 -9.91
C LEU A 306 -9.72 0.47 -11.17
N TYR A 307 -8.78 0.82 -12.03
CA TYR A 307 -8.49 0.04 -13.24
C TYR A 307 -8.03 -1.38 -12.90
N ILE A 308 -7.11 -1.55 -11.94
CA ILE A 308 -6.61 -2.86 -11.53
C ILE A 308 -7.74 -3.73 -10.97
N ALA A 309 -8.59 -3.16 -10.09
CA ALA A 309 -9.73 -3.88 -9.54
C ALA A 309 -10.75 -4.26 -10.62
N ALA A 310 -11.06 -3.34 -11.54
CA ALA A 310 -11.97 -3.60 -12.66
C ALA A 310 -11.41 -4.67 -13.61
N LEU A 311 -10.11 -4.66 -13.90
CA LEU A 311 -9.45 -5.68 -14.72
C LEU A 311 -9.51 -7.07 -14.06
N ASN A 312 -9.22 -7.14 -12.76
CA ASN A 312 -9.33 -8.40 -12.01
C ASN A 312 -10.77 -8.91 -12.00
N LEU A 313 -11.75 -8.04 -11.71
CA LEU A 313 -13.17 -8.39 -11.75
C LEU A 313 -13.58 -8.90 -13.14
N ASN A 314 -13.20 -8.21 -14.23
CA ASN A 314 -13.48 -8.63 -15.60
C ASN A 314 -12.92 -10.03 -15.91
N THR A 315 -11.69 -10.29 -15.47
CA THR A 315 -11.01 -11.57 -15.67
C THR A 315 -11.76 -12.69 -14.94
N ARG A 316 -12.05 -12.53 -13.64
CA ARG A 316 -12.77 -13.53 -12.83
C ARG A 316 -14.21 -13.73 -13.27
N ALA A 317 -14.84 -12.66 -13.74
CA ALA A 317 -16.17 -12.68 -14.33
C ALA A 317 -16.20 -13.50 -15.62
N THR A 318 -15.22 -13.31 -16.50
CA THR A 318 -15.11 -14.08 -17.77
C THR A 318 -14.88 -15.57 -17.50
N GLU A 319 -13.98 -15.90 -16.57
CA GLU A 319 -13.71 -17.28 -16.14
C GLU A 319 -14.98 -17.94 -15.57
N THR A 320 -15.70 -17.21 -14.70
CA THR A 320 -16.90 -17.71 -14.04
C THR A 320 -18.07 -17.86 -15.00
N GLN A 321 -18.32 -16.89 -15.88
CA GLN A 321 -19.36 -16.97 -16.90
C GLN A 321 -19.15 -18.22 -17.76
N THR A 322 -17.95 -18.39 -18.32
CA THR A 322 -17.59 -19.56 -19.14
C THR A 322 -17.81 -20.88 -18.38
N ALA A 323 -17.39 -20.91 -17.11
CA ALA A 323 -17.51 -22.09 -16.27
C ALA A 323 -18.98 -22.48 -16.00
N PHE A 324 -19.86 -21.51 -15.79
CA PHE A 324 -21.25 -21.73 -15.43
C PHE A 324 -22.20 -21.86 -16.64
N ASP A 325 -21.88 -21.24 -17.78
CA ASP A 325 -22.55 -21.53 -19.07
C ASP A 325 -22.34 -22.99 -19.48
N ALA A 326 -21.11 -23.49 -19.28
CA ALA A 326 -20.80 -24.89 -19.50
C ALA A 326 -21.59 -25.80 -18.53
N LEU A 327 -21.69 -25.40 -17.25
CA LEU A 327 -22.46 -26.15 -16.26
C LEU A 327 -23.96 -26.19 -16.60
N ASP A 328 -24.59 -25.06 -16.98
CA ASP A 328 -26.00 -25.04 -17.41
C ASP A 328 -26.23 -25.96 -18.62
N THR A 329 -25.32 -25.90 -19.60
CA THR A 329 -25.40 -26.75 -20.79
C THR A 329 -25.32 -28.23 -20.43
N GLN A 330 -24.40 -28.60 -19.55
CA GLN A 330 -24.24 -29.98 -19.07
C GLN A 330 -25.44 -30.45 -18.24
N LEU A 331 -25.96 -29.60 -17.33
CA LEU A 331 -27.16 -29.90 -16.55
C LEU A 331 -28.36 -30.11 -17.47
N ARG A 332 -28.59 -29.22 -18.44
CA ARG A 332 -29.66 -29.35 -19.44
C ARG A 332 -29.58 -30.67 -20.19
N ALA A 333 -28.39 -31.08 -20.62
CA ALA A 333 -28.19 -32.35 -21.32
C ALA A 333 -28.44 -33.55 -20.39
N ALA A 334 -27.90 -33.52 -19.17
CA ALA A 334 -28.05 -34.58 -18.18
C ALA A 334 -29.50 -34.72 -17.68
N THR A 335 -30.32 -33.66 -17.74
CA THR A 335 -31.71 -33.67 -17.26
C THR A 335 -32.73 -33.75 -18.40
N ALA A 336 -32.30 -34.01 -19.63
CA ALA A 336 -33.20 -34.08 -20.79
C ALA A 336 -34.14 -35.30 -20.77
N SER A 337 -33.74 -36.38 -20.11
CA SER A 337 -34.53 -37.61 -19.94
C SER A 337 -34.06 -38.43 -18.73
N SER A 338 -34.88 -39.37 -18.26
CA SER A 338 -34.49 -40.30 -17.19
C SER A 338 -33.26 -41.15 -17.54
N ALA A 339 -33.08 -41.49 -18.82
CA ALA A 339 -31.90 -42.22 -19.30
C ALA A 339 -30.63 -41.38 -19.19
N ALA A 340 -30.67 -40.15 -19.71
CA ALA A 340 -29.54 -39.20 -19.62
C ALA A 340 -29.15 -38.90 -18.17
N PHE A 341 -30.15 -38.78 -17.30
CA PHE A 341 -29.95 -38.52 -15.88
C PHE A 341 -29.20 -39.67 -15.21
N SER A 342 -29.66 -40.91 -15.45
CA SER A 342 -29.05 -42.11 -14.87
C SER A 342 -27.60 -42.34 -15.34
N SER A 343 -27.28 -41.97 -16.59
CA SER A 343 -25.95 -42.20 -17.17
C SER A 343 -24.96 -41.06 -16.94
N GLY A 344 -25.42 -39.81 -16.83
CA GLY A 344 -24.56 -38.62 -16.93
C GLY A 344 -24.56 -37.67 -15.73
N PHE A 345 -25.62 -37.66 -14.92
CA PHE A 345 -25.79 -36.62 -13.90
C PHE A 345 -24.70 -36.65 -12.82
N ALA A 346 -24.28 -37.84 -12.36
CA ALA A 346 -23.21 -37.98 -11.37
C ALA A 346 -21.88 -37.34 -11.82
N ALA A 347 -21.55 -37.41 -13.11
CA ALA A 347 -20.35 -36.79 -13.66
C ALA A 347 -20.43 -35.26 -13.72
N VAL A 348 -21.64 -34.71 -13.91
CA VAL A 348 -21.88 -33.26 -13.82
C VAL A 348 -21.74 -32.79 -12.36
N MET A 349 -22.31 -33.53 -11.41
CA MET A 349 -22.21 -33.22 -9.98
C MET A 349 -20.76 -33.19 -9.48
N ALA A 350 -19.91 -34.10 -9.94
CA ALA A 350 -18.49 -34.14 -9.58
C ALA A 350 -17.69 -32.89 -10.05
N GLN A 351 -18.19 -32.12 -11.02
CA GLN A 351 -17.52 -30.91 -11.51
C GLN A 351 -17.86 -29.66 -10.69
N ILE A 352 -19.00 -29.65 -9.99
CA ILE A 352 -19.49 -28.47 -9.24
C ILE A 352 -18.44 -27.89 -8.28
N PRO A 353 -17.71 -28.69 -7.47
CA PRO A 353 -16.69 -28.14 -6.57
C PRO A 353 -15.63 -27.30 -7.28
N GLY A 354 -15.16 -27.73 -8.46
CA GLY A 354 -14.18 -26.97 -9.25
C GLY A 354 -14.76 -25.66 -9.81
N LYS A 355 -16.06 -25.64 -10.17
CA LYS A 355 -16.76 -24.43 -10.62
C LYS A 355 -16.99 -23.44 -9.48
N LEU A 356 -17.25 -23.93 -8.26
CA LEU A 356 -17.41 -23.08 -7.08
C LEU A 356 -16.13 -22.30 -6.74
N VAL A 357 -14.94 -22.78 -7.13
CA VAL A 357 -13.67 -22.03 -6.97
C VAL A 357 -13.64 -20.77 -7.83
N THR A 358 -14.14 -20.83 -9.08
CA THR A 358 -14.19 -19.64 -9.94
C THR A 358 -15.22 -18.63 -9.39
N LEU A 359 -16.36 -19.11 -8.90
CA LEU A 359 -17.36 -18.28 -8.22
C LEU A 359 -16.79 -17.56 -6.99
N ALA A 360 -16.06 -18.28 -6.12
CA ALA A 360 -15.42 -17.68 -4.96
C ALA A 360 -14.41 -16.58 -5.37
N SER A 361 -13.69 -16.79 -6.46
CA SER A 361 -12.76 -15.78 -7.01
C SER A 361 -13.47 -14.55 -7.56
N LEU A 362 -14.62 -14.72 -8.23
CA LEU A 362 -15.48 -13.62 -8.66
C LEU A 362 -16.04 -12.84 -7.47
N GLN A 363 -16.53 -13.54 -6.44
CA GLN A 363 -17.07 -12.91 -5.23
C GLN A 363 -16.01 -12.07 -4.50
N GLN A 364 -14.78 -12.57 -4.40
CA GLN A 364 -13.67 -11.81 -3.81
C GLN A 364 -13.33 -10.58 -4.66
N ALA A 365 -13.23 -10.72 -5.98
CA ALA A 365 -12.97 -9.57 -6.86
C ALA A 365 -14.09 -8.51 -6.79
N LEU A 366 -15.35 -8.95 -6.65
CA LEU A 366 -16.49 -8.06 -6.45
C LEU A 366 -16.40 -7.32 -5.12
N ALA A 367 -16.11 -8.02 -4.02
CA ALA A 367 -15.92 -7.43 -2.69
C ALA A 367 -14.74 -6.45 -2.65
N ASP A 368 -13.64 -6.77 -3.32
CA ASP A 368 -12.48 -5.88 -3.46
C ASP A 368 -12.82 -4.62 -4.25
N SER A 369 -13.69 -4.76 -5.26
CA SER A 369 -14.09 -3.65 -6.12
C SER A 369 -15.16 -2.73 -5.50
N GLY A 370 -16.00 -3.27 -4.62
CA GLY A 370 -17.19 -2.57 -4.11
C GLY A 370 -18.22 -2.18 -5.17
N LEU A 371 -18.08 -2.59 -6.45
CA LEU A 371 -19.04 -2.26 -7.51
C LEU A 371 -20.41 -2.90 -7.19
N ASP A 372 -21.46 -2.09 -7.24
CA ASP A 372 -22.84 -2.51 -7.01
C ASP A 372 -23.49 -2.88 -8.34
N LEU A 373 -23.20 -4.10 -8.81
CA LEU A 373 -23.65 -4.58 -10.12
C LEU A 373 -25.17 -4.57 -10.27
N PHE A 374 -25.91 -4.77 -9.19
CA PHE A 374 -27.37 -4.73 -9.21
C PHE A 374 -27.88 -3.33 -9.53
N VAL A 375 -27.34 -2.31 -8.86
CA VAL A 375 -27.72 -0.92 -9.13
C VAL A 375 -27.22 -0.45 -10.50
N MET A 376 -25.97 -0.78 -10.87
CA MET A 376 -25.39 -0.42 -12.17
C MET A 376 -26.21 -0.97 -13.33
N ALA A 377 -26.42 -2.29 -13.37
CA ALA A 377 -27.21 -2.93 -14.42
C ALA A 377 -28.67 -2.49 -14.36
N GLY A 378 -29.26 -2.40 -13.17
CA GLY A 378 -30.64 -1.98 -13.01
C GLY A 378 -30.91 -0.58 -13.56
N LYS A 379 -30.03 0.39 -13.29
CA LYS A 379 -30.14 1.75 -13.85
C LYS A 379 -30.04 1.75 -15.37
N GLN A 380 -29.06 1.03 -15.92
CA GLN A 380 -28.85 0.93 -17.37
C GLN A 380 -30.08 0.32 -18.07
N GLU A 381 -30.55 -0.83 -17.59
CA GLU A 381 -31.68 -1.54 -18.18
C GLU A 381 -33.00 -0.78 -18.01
N ASN A 382 -33.19 -0.07 -16.90
CA ASN A 382 -34.40 0.72 -16.66
C ASN A 382 -34.43 2.02 -17.48
N LEU A 383 -33.25 2.59 -17.80
CA LEU A 383 -33.13 3.69 -18.75
C LEU A 383 -33.51 3.22 -20.16
N LEU A 384 -33.00 2.05 -20.59
CA LEU A 384 -33.33 1.46 -21.88
C LEU A 384 -34.83 1.12 -22.00
N LEU A 385 -35.45 0.64 -20.92
CA LEU A 385 -36.91 0.46 -20.84
C LEU A 385 -37.65 1.78 -21.11
N GLY A 386 -37.24 2.88 -20.48
CA GLY A 386 -37.80 4.21 -20.75
C GLY A 386 -37.67 4.62 -22.23
N THR A 387 -36.51 4.41 -22.85
CA THR A 387 -36.31 4.68 -24.28
C THR A 387 -37.24 3.82 -25.16
N ARG A 388 -37.44 2.54 -24.83
CA ARG A 388 -38.31 1.64 -25.59
C ARG A 388 -39.79 1.99 -25.44
N ILE A 389 -40.23 2.42 -24.25
CA ILE A 389 -41.57 2.96 -24.01
C ILE A 389 -41.81 4.20 -24.88
N LEU A 390 -40.86 5.15 -24.90
CA LEU A 390 -40.96 6.37 -25.72
C LEU A 390 -41.04 6.05 -27.22
N ASN A 391 -40.22 5.11 -27.70
CA ASN A 391 -40.25 4.70 -29.10
C ASN A 391 -41.58 4.02 -29.48
N ALA A 392 -42.11 3.14 -28.62
CA ALA A 392 -43.41 2.49 -28.83
C ALA A 392 -44.58 3.50 -28.75
N THR A 393 -44.45 4.55 -27.93
CA THR A 393 -45.41 5.65 -27.84
C THR A 393 -45.43 6.49 -29.12
N ASN A 394 -44.26 6.88 -29.62
CA ASN A 394 -44.14 7.73 -30.81
C ASN A 394 -44.44 7.00 -32.11
N THR A 395 -44.17 5.69 -32.16
CA THR A 395 -44.39 4.87 -33.36
C THR A 395 -44.90 3.47 -32.97
N PRO A 396 -46.20 3.33 -32.65
CA PRO A 396 -46.79 2.05 -32.29
C PRO A 396 -46.71 1.06 -33.47
N SER A 397 -45.98 -0.03 -33.29
CA SER A 397 -45.81 -1.06 -34.33
C SER A 397 -45.41 -2.40 -33.69
N ALA A 398 -45.60 -3.50 -34.42
CA ALA A 398 -45.14 -4.81 -33.96
C ALA A 398 -43.61 -4.82 -33.68
N SER A 399 -42.82 -4.02 -34.39
CA SER A 399 -41.37 -3.91 -34.19
C SER A 399 -41.02 -3.20 -32.89
N THR A 400 -41.63 -2.04 -32.62
CA THR A 400 -41.38 -1.27 -31.40
C THR A 400 -41.87 -2.01 -30.15
N PHE A 401 -43.04 -2.66 -30.22
CA PHE A 401 -43.51 -3.53 -29.13
C PHE A 401 -42.68 -4.82 -28.98
N ASN A 402 -42.06 -5.34 -30.04
CA ASN A 402 -41.12 -6.45 -29.90
C ASN A 402 -39.86 -6.04 -29.12
N LEU A 403 -39.32 -4.85 -29.37
CA LEU A 403 -38.21 -4.32 -28.59
C LEU A 403 -38.64 -4.06 -27.14
N LEU A 404 -39.81 -3.47 -26.89
CA LEU A 404 -40.33 -3.28 -25.54
C LEU A 404 -40.47 -4.63 -24.80
N LEU A 405 -41.12 -5.61 -25.43
CA LEU A 405 -41.28 -6.97 -24.92
C LEU A 405 -39.93 -7.64 -24.60
N GLN A 406 -38.89 -7.42 -25.40
CA GLN A 406 -37.55 -7.95 -25.10
C GLN A 406 -36.98 -7.36 -23.81
N GLN A 407 -37.26 -6.09 -23.52
CA GLN A 407 -36.79 -5.44 -22.29
C GLN A 407 -37.57 -5.92 -21.07
N ASP A 408 -38.90 -6.01 -21.18
CA ASP A 408 -39.74 -6.53 -20.09
C ASP A 408 -39.36 -7.98 -19.76
N ASN A 409 -39.06 -8.79 -20.77
CA ASN A 409 -38.61 -10.16 -20.58
C ASN A 409 -37.20 -10.26 -19.98
N LEU A 410 -36.33 -9.28 -20.18
CA LEU A 410 -35.03 -9.24 -19.48
C LEU A 410 -35.25 -9.10 -17.97
N PHE A 411 -36.13 -8.18 -17.55
CA PHE A 411 -36.48 -8.05 -16.14
C PHE A 411 -37.17 -9.30 -15.60
N ARG A 412 -38.14 -9.83 -16.34
CA ARG A 412 -38.94 -10.99 -15.93
C ARG A 412 -38.14 -12.28 -15.81
N ASN A 413 -37.21 -12.54 -16.73
CA ASN A 413 -36.57 -13.86 -16.87
C ASN A 413 -35.10 -13.88 -16.45
N ALA A 414 -34.47 -12.73 -16.18
CA ALA A 414 -33.07 -12.67 -15.77
C ALA A 414 -32.85 -11.74 -14.57
N PHE A 415 -32.96 -10.41 -14.75
CA PHE A 415 -32.54 -9.44 -13.73
C PHE A 415 -33.23 -9.66 -12.37
N LEU A 416 -34.56 -9.77 -12.34
CA LEU A 416 -35.32 -9.94 -11.10
C LEU A 416 -35.23 -11.35 -10.50
N PRO A 417 -35.47 -12.46 -11.24
CA PRO A 417 -35.42 -13.81 -10.66
C PRO A 417 -34.02 -14.24 -10.23
N PHE A 418 -32.96 -13.70 -10.84
CA PHE A 418 -31.59 -13.97 -10.41
C PHE A 418 -31.10 -13.04 -9.29
N SER A 419 -31.97 -12.15 -8.79
CA SER A 419 -31.69 -11.26 -7.65
C SER A 419 -32.31 -11.79 -6.36
N SER A 420 -31.51 -11.89 -5.31
CA SER A 420 -31.96 -12.27 -3.97
C SER A 420 -31.10 -11.59 -2.89
N THR A 421 -31.72 -11.34 -1.74
CA THR A 421 -31.06 -10.73 -0.58
C THR A 421 -31.77 -11.17 0.70
N LEU A 422 -31.07 -11.07 1.83
CA LEU A 422 -31.67 -11.24 3.16
C LEU A 422 -32.41 -9.99 3.65
N ASN A 423 -32.24 -8.84 2.97
CA ASN A 423 -32.95 -7.61 3.32
C ASN A 423 -34.44 -7.74 2.97
N PRO A 424 -35.36 -7.66 3.97
CA PRO A 424 -36.79 -7.85 3.74
C PRO A 424 -37.43 -6.74 2.90
N GLU A 425 -36.94 -5.50 2.98
CA GLU A 425 -37.47 -4.36 2.21
C GLU A 425 -37.13 -4.53 0.72
N ILE A 426 -35.89 -4.87 0.41
CA ILE A 426 -35.46 -5.16 -0.97
C ILE A 426 -36.17 -6.41 -1.49
N THR A 427 -36.33 -7.45 -0.67
CA THR A 427 -37.07 -8.68 -1.04
C THR A 427 -38.52 -8.37 -1.43
N ALA A 428 -39.21 -7.53 -0.66
CA ALA A 428 -40.56 -7.10 -0.98
C ALA A 428 -40.61 -6.30 -2.30
N ALA A 429 -39.65 -5.39 -2.52
CA ALA A 429 -39.55 -4.60 -3.74
C ALA A 429 -39.22 -5.45 -4.99
N LEU A 430 -38.39 -6.49 -4.84
CA LEU A 430 -38.11 -7.47 -5.90
C LEU A 430 -39.37 -8.24 -6.30
N ALA A 431 -40.17 -8.69 -5.33
CA ALA A 431 -41.42 -9.40 -5.59
C ALA A 431 -42.47 -8.51 -6.30
N ALA A 432 -42.59 -7.25 -5.88
CA ALA A 432 -43.47 -6.27 -6.54
C ALA A 432 -43.05 -6.04 -7.99
N SER A 433 -41.74 -5.83 -8.24
CA SER A 433 -41.19 -5.64 -9.58
C SER A 433 -41.40 -6.88 -10.47
N SER A 434 -41.25 -8.09 -9.91
CA SER A 434 -41.42 -9.35 -10.64
C SER A 434 -42.86 -9.55 -11.11
N THR A 435 -43.83 -9.14 -10.29
CA THR A 435 -45.26 -9.16 -10.64
C THR A 435 -45.52 -8.21 -11.81
N LEU A 436 -45.01 -6.98 -11.75
CA LEU A 436 -45.17 -5.99 -12.81
C LEU A 436 -44.46 -6.39 -14.11
N ALA A 437 -43.28 -7.02 -14.03
CA ALA A 437 -42.56 -7.50 -15.20
C ALA A 437 -43.32 -8.59 -15.95
N SER A 438 -44.05 -9.44 -15.22
CA SER A 438 -44.92 -10.47 -15.81
C SER A 438 -46.12 -9.86 -16.53
N THR A 439 -46.75 -8.85 -15.93
CA THR A 439 -47.85 -8.09 -16.55
C THR A 439 -47.38 -7.33 -17.80
N ALA A 440 -46.30 -6.54 -17.68
CA ALA A 440 -45.73 -5.77 -18.79
C ALA A 440 -45.36 -6.66 -19.98
N SER A 441 -44.70 -7.80 -19.73
CA SER A 441 -44.36 -8.76 -20.78
C SER A 441 -45.60 -9.33 -21.49
N THR A 442 -46.68 -9.59 -20.75
CA THR A 442 -47.91 -10.13 -21.32
C THR A 442 -48.62 -9.09 -22.20
N ASP A 443 -48.72 -7.86 -21.70
CA ASP A 443 -49.38 -6.77 -22.42
C ASP A 443 -48.57 -6.33 -23.65
N ALA A 444 -47.23 -6.27 -23.55
CA ALA A 444 -46.36 -5.96 -24.67
C ALA A 444 -46.44 -7.03 -25.78
N LEU A 445 -46.60 -8.31 -25.41
CA LEU A 445 -46.86 -9.38 -26.38
C LEU A 445 -48.22 -9.19 -27.08
N ALA A 446 -49.27 -8.83 -26.33
CA ALA A 446 -50.59 -8.57 -26.89
C ALA A 446 -50.57 -7.36 -27.85
N ALA A 447 -49.89 -6.27 -27.48
CA ALA A 447 -49.72 -5.09 -28.32
C ALA A 447 -48.84 -5.36 -29.55
N LYS A 448 -47.81 -6.20 -29.43
CA LYS A 448 -47.01 -6.68 -30.57
C LYS A 448 -47.86 -7.46 -31.58
N GLN A 449 -48.75 -8.32 -31.10
CA GLN A 449 -49.62 -9.15 -31.95
C GLN A 449 -50.72 -8.35 -32.65
N ASP A 450 -51.14 -7.22 -32.07
CA ASP A 450 -52.22 -6.38 -32.57
C ASP A 450 -51.93 -4.89 -32.29
N PRO A 451 -50.98 -4.28 -33.03
CA PRO A 451 -50.54 -2.90 -32.78
C PRO A 451 -51.56 -1.85 -33.20
N GLY A 452 -52.63 -2.23 -33.92
CA GLY A 452 -53.73 -1.33 -34.29
C GLY A 452 -54.75 -1.12 -33.16
N SER A 453 -54.74 -1.97 -32.12
CA SER A 453 -55.65 -1.86 -30.99
C SER A 453 -55.18 -0.80 -29.99
N ALA A 454 -55.88 0.35 -29.97
CA ALA A 454 -55.59 1.43 -29.03
C ALA A 454 -55.62 0.97 -27.55
N ILE A 455 -56.47 -0.01 -27.21
CA ILE A 455 -56.59 -0.56 -25.84
C ILE A 455 -55.32 -1.35 -25.49
N LYS A 456 -54.88 -2.29 -26.33
CA LYS A 456 -53.69 -3.10 -26.06
C LYS A 456 -52.42 -2.25 -26.02
N VAL A 457 -52.32 -1.28 -26.93
CA VAL A 457 -51.23 -0.29 -26.96
C VAL A 457 -51.16 0.49 -25.64
N SER A 458 -52.28 1.09 -25.22
CA SER A 458 -52.32 1.86 -23.97
C SER A 458 -52.04 1.02 -22.72
N GLN A 459 -52.56 -0.22 -22.68
CA GLN A 459 -52.27 -1.17 -21.59
C GLN A 459 -50.78 -1.52 -21.51
N SER A 460 -50.16 -1.90 -22.63
CA SER A 460 -48.73 -2.23 -22.68
C SER A 460 -47.84 -1.07 -22.23
N LEU A 461 -48.12 0.15 -22.71
CA LEU A 461 -47.36 1.33 -22.30
C LEU A 461 -47.52 1.62 -20.80
N ALA A 462 -48.75 1.49 -20.27
CA ALA A 462 -49.02 1.72 -18.86
C ALA A 462 -48.37 0.68 -17.93
N SER A 463 -48.44 -0.62 -18.27
CA SER A 463 -47.83 -1.66 -17.45
C SER A 463 -46.30 -1.65 -17.50
N SER A 464 -45.71 -1.34 -18.66
CA SER A 464 -44.25 -1.15 -18.80
C SER A 464 -43.77 0.08 -18.01
N GLU A 465 -44.53 1.18 -18.03
CA GLU A 465 -44.23 2.37 -17.24
C GLU A 465 -44.36 2.11 -15.73
N ALA A 466 -45.37 1.35 -15.31
CA ALA A 466 -45.51 0.93 -13.91
C ALA A 466 -44.32 0.07 -13.44
N LEU A 467 -43.86 -0.87 -14.28
CA LEU A 467 -42.62 -1.61 -14.03
C LEU A 467 -41.42 -0.67 -13.90
N ARG A 468 -41.27 0.28 -14.83
CA ARG A 468 -40.15 1.22 -14.83
C ARG A 468 -40.11 2.07 -13.55
N VAL A 469 -41.26 2.55 -13.09
CA VAL A 469 -41.38 3.32 -11.85
C VAL A 469 -41.04 2.45 -10.63
N GLN A 470 -41.59 1.23 -10.56
CA GLN A 470 -41.30 0.32 -9.45
C GLN A 470 -39.82 -0.11 -9.40
N ASN A 471 -39.20 -0.33 -10.56
CA ASN A 471 -37.77 -0.60 -10.65
C ASN A 471 -36.94 0.57 -10.10
N ASN A 472 -37.32 1.83 -10.36
CA ASN A 472 -36.64 2.97 -9.74
C ASN A 472 -36.79 2.98 -8.21
N THR A 473 -37.96 2.60 -7.69
CA THR A 473 -38.16 2.44 -6.24
C THR A 473 -37.27 1.34 -5.66
N LEU A 474 -37.22 0.18 -6.31
CA LEU A 474 -36.34 -0.93 -5.93
C LEU A 474 -34.86 -0.51 -5.89
N LEU A 475 -34.38 0.18 -6.92
CA LEU A 475 -33.00 0.66 -6.98
C LEU A 475 -32.72 1.73 -5.91
N ALA A 476 -33.68 2.60 -5.60
CA ALA A 476 -33.55 3.59 -4.53
C ALA A 476 -33.45 2.92 -3.14
N ILE A 477 -34.23 1.87 -2.88
CA ILE A 477 -34.14 1.09 -1.63
C ILE A 477 -32.78 0.40 -1.53
N ALA A 478 -32.27 -0.19 -2.63
CA ALA A 478 -30.95 -0.81 -2.67
C ALA A 478 -29.82 0.23 -2.43
N ILE A 479 -29.92 1.44 -2.97
CA ILE A 479 -28.95 2.51 -2.68
C ILE A 479 -29.03 2.93 -1.20
N ALA A 480 -30.24 3.02 -0.63
CA ALA A 480 -30.44 3.39 0.77
C ALA A 480 -29.91 2.33 1.76
N SER A 481 -29.76 1.07 1.33
CA SER A 481 -29.22 -0.01 2.17
C SER A 481 -27.70 0.08 2.40
N ARG A 482 -27.00 0.93 1.65
CA ARG A 482 -25.55 1.11 1.79
C ARG A 482 -25.18 1.70 3.16
N TYR A 483 -23.94 1.44 3.55
CA TYR A 483 -23.35 1.94 4.79
C TYR A 483 -21.87 2.28 4.61
N ASN A 484 -21.34 3.16 5.46
CA ASN A 484 -20.00 3.75 5.29
C ASN A 484 -18.90 3.10 6.16
N ILE A 485 -19.22 2.11 7.00
CA ILE A 485 -18.26 1.48 7.93
C ILE A 485 -18.32 -0.04 7.79
N ALA A 486 -17.17 -0.69 7.62
CA ALA A 486 -17.09 -2.14 7.54
C ALA A 486 -17.67 -2.81 8.78
N ALA A 487 -18.44 -3.87 8.59
CA ALA A 487 -18.98 -4.68 9.68
C ALA A 487 -17.88 -5.17 10.66
N GLY A 488 -16.69 -5.51 10.15
CA GLY A 488 -15.54 -5.95 10.95
C GLY A 488 -15.03 -4.90 11.94
N GLU A 489 -15.27 -3.60 11.71
CA GLU A 489 -14.90 -2.55 12.68
C GLU A 489 -15.71 -2.68 13.97
N PHE A 490 -16.98 -3.07 13.88
CA PHE A 490 -17.84 -3.29 15.05
C PHE A 490 -17.44 -4.57 15.79
N SER A 491 -17.13 -5.63 15.05
CA SER A 491 -16.56 -6.87 15.60
C SER A 491 -15.25 -6.60 16.34
N TYR A 492 -14.36 -5.80 15.75
CA TYR A 492 -13.12 -5.36 16.40
C TYR A 492 -13.39 -4.64 17.73
N ARG A 493 -14.29 -3.65 17.74
CA ARG A 493 -14.64 -2.92 18.99
C ARG A 493 -15.23 -3.85 20.04
N SER A 494 -16.11 -4.77 19.64
CA SER A 494 -16.68 -5.77 20.53
C SER A 494 -15.61 -6.65 21.17
N GLN A 495 -14.67 -7.17 20.37
CA GLN A 495 -13.55 -7.98 20.86
C GLN A 495 -12.66 -7.20 21.83
N ARG A 496 -12.45 -5.89 21.58
CA ARG A 496 -11.67 -5.02 22.47
C ARG A 496 -12.31 -4.81 23.83
N ILE A 497 -13.64 -4.64 23.87
CA ILE A 497 -14.39 -4.61 25.14
C ILE A 497 -14.26 -5.96 25.84
N THR A 498 -14.48 -7.06 25.12
CA THR A 498 -14.41 -8.43 25.67
C THR A 498 -13.03 -8.75 26.25
N LEU A 499 -11.95 -8.36 25.55
CA LEU A 499 -10.58 -8.54 26.03
C LEU A 499 -10.33 -7.71 27.30
N ALA A 500 -10.80 -6.46 27.35
CA ALA A 500 -10.67 -5.65 28.56
C ALA A 500 -11.44 -6.23 29.75
N LEU A 501 -12.58 -6.89 29.49
CA LEU A 501 -13.35 -7.61 30.50
C LEU A 501 -12.63 -8.85 31.04
N SER A 502 -11.80 -9.52 30.23
CA SER A 502 -11.09 -10.74 30.65
C SER A 502 -10.09 -10.51 31.80
N THR A 503 -9.56 -9.29 31.94
CA THR A 503 -8.64 -8.91 33.02
C THR A 503 -9.34 -8.15 34.15
N LEU A 504 -10.65 -7.94 34.06
CA LEU A 504 -11.36 -7.02 34.96
C LEU A 504 -11.30 -7.46 36.42
N SER A 505 -11.34 -8.78 36.67
CA SER A 505 -11.31 -9.35 38.03
C SER A 505 -9.99 -9.12 38.77
N THR A 506 -8.92 -8.74 38.06
CA THR A 506 -7.59 -8.49 38.64
C THR A 506 -7.33 -7.02 38.94
N LEU A 507 -8.30 -6.13 38.67
CA LEU A 507 -8.12 -4.68 38.73
C LEU A 507 -8.89 -4.05 39.90
N THR A 508 -8.44 -2.87 40.34
CA THR A 508 -9.27 -1.98 41.15
C THR A 508 -10.35 -1.31 40.30
N LEU A 509 -11.37 -0.72 40.93
CA LEU A 509 -12.41 0.06 40.23
C LEU A 509 -11.83 1.18 39.37
N ASP A 510 -10.85 1.93 39.88
CA ASP A 510 -10.26 3.05 39.13
C ASP A 510 -9.41 2.56 37.94
N GLN A 511 -8.70 1.45 38.12
CA GLN A 511 -7.97 0.81 37.03
C GLN A 511 -8.94 0.30 35.94
N ALA A 512 -10.03 -0.35 36.35
CA ALA A 512 -11.08 -0.80 35.44
C ALA A 512 -11.70 0.37 34.66
N ARG A 513 -11.99 1.49 35.33
CA ARG A 513 -12.51 2.72 34.70
C ARG A 513 -11.55 3.29 33.66
N ASN A 514 -10.29 3.47 34.05
CA ASN A 514 -9.24 3.98 33.17
C ASN A 514 -9.01 3.09 31.95
N GLN A 515 -9.24 1.78 32.07
CA GLN A 515 -9.11 0.83 30.97
C GLN A 515 -10.35 0.83 30.05
N LEU A 516 -11.57 0.82 30.61
CA LEU A 516 -12.80 0.62 29.82
C LEU A 516 -13.37 1.89 29.21
N LEU A 517 -13.25 3.05 29.88
CA LEU A 517 -13.86 4.29 29.39
C LEU A 517 -13.37 4.68 27.98
N PRO A 518 -12.05 4.70 27.69
CA PRO A 518 -11.58 5.02 26.35
C PRO A 518 -12.10 4.04 25.29
N ILE A 519 -12.13 2.74 25.60
CA ILE A 519 -12.61 1.69 24.68
C ILE A 519 -14.09 1.89 24.35
N LEU A 520 -14.91 2.22 25.35
CA LEU A 520 -16.33 2.47 25.16
C LEU A 520 -16.59 3.79 24.43
N GLU A 521 -15.81 4.85 24.70
CA GLU A 521 -15.91 6.13 24.00
C GLU A 521 -15.55 6.01 22.52
N GLU A 522 -14.51 5.24 22.20
CA GLU A 522 -14.14 4.89 20.82
C GLU A 522 -15.24 4.09 20.12
N ALA A 523 -15.80 3.07 20.79
CA ALA A 523 -16.89 2.27 20.25
C ALA A 523 -18.13 3.13 19.98
N ARG A 524 -18.42 4.08 20.89
CA ARG A 524 -19.50 5.06 20.73
C ARG A 524 -19.26 5.94 19.51
N ALA A 525 -18.07 6.53 19.39
CA ALA A 525 -17.72 7.43 18.29
C ALA A 525 -17.81 6.72 16.93
N LEU A 526 -17.31 5.48 16.83
CA LEU A 526 -17.45 4.66 15.62
C LEU A 526 -18.92 4.41 15.28
N THR A 527 -19.72 3.99 16.27
CA THR A 527 -21.15 3.68 16.07
C THR A 527 -21.95 4.92 15.69
N ASP A 528 -21.60 6.07 16.26
CA ASP A 528 -22.23 7.34 15.90
C ASP A 528 -21.86 7.78 14.48
N SER A 529 -20.64 7.47 14.02
CA SER A 529 -20.20 7.78 12.66
C SER A 529 -20.80 6.88 11.56
N LEU A 530 -21.51 5.79 11.94
CA LEU A 530 -22.22 4.93 11.00
C LEU A 530 -23.38 5.68 10.36
N ARG A 531 -23.37 5.76 9.02
CA ARG A 531 -24.38 6.36 8.17
C ARG A 531 -25.02 5.29 7.30
N THR A 532 -26.34 5.28 7.24
CA THR A 532 -27.13 4.39 6.39
C THR A 532 -28.54 4.93 6.23
N GLY A 533 -29.15 4.70 5.07
CA GLY A 533 -30.55 5.04 4.79
C GLY A 533 -31.54 3.96 5.23
N ALA A 534 -31.07 2.74 5.54
CA ALA A 534 -31.91 1.61 5.89
C ALA A 534 -32.53 1.75 7.30
N PRO A 535 -33.87 1.78 7.43
CA PRO A 535 -34.55 1.88 8.72
C PRO A 535 -34.14 0.79 9.72
N GLY A 536 -34.01 -0.45 9.24
CA GLY A 536 -33.58 -1.59 10.05
C GLY A 536 -32.20 -1.40 10.67
N LEU A 537 -31.23 -0.89 9.91
CA LEU A 537 -29.89 -0.58 10.45
C LEU A 537 -29.89 0.65 11.36
N GLN A 538 -30.70 1.67 11.07
CA GLN A 538 -30.83 2.83 11.95
C GLN A 538 -31.35 2.43 13.34
N PHE A 539 -32.28 1.48 13.40
CA PHE A 539 -32.74 0.88 14.65
C PHE A 539 -31.62 0.13 15.39
N GLN A 540 -30.86 -0.72 14.69
CA GLN A 540 -29.75 -1.47 15.29
C GLN A 540 -28.63 -0.53 15.78
N ARG A 541 -28.29 0.50 15.02
CA ARG A 541 -27.34 1.56 15.41
C ARG A 541 -27.79 2.24 16.70
N THR A 542 -29.06 2.62 16.79
CA THR A 542 -29.63 3.28 17.98
C THR A 542 -29.58 2.36 19.20
N SER A 543 -29.89 1.07 19.02
CA SER A 543 -29.83 0.06 20.08
C SER A 543 -28.41 -0.16 20.61
N ALA A 544 -27.42 -0.21 19.70
CA ALA A 544 -26.01 -0.29 20.06
C ALA A 544 -25.54 0.96 20.81
N LEU A 545 -25.87 2.16 20.32
CA LEU A 545 -25.55 3.43 20.99
C LEU A 545 -26.13 3.50 22.40
N GLY A 546 -27.40 3.13 22.59
CA GLY A 546 -28.04 3.13 23.92
C GLY A 546 -27.35 2.18 24.90
N SER A 547 -26.88 1.02 24.43
CA SER A 547 -26.16 0.05 25.26
C SER A 547 -24.75 0.52 25.61
N ILE A 548 -24.06 1.18 24.67
CA ILE A 548 -22.75 1.79 24.90
C ILE A 548 -22.87 2.97 25.89
N ASP A 549 -23.89 3.82 25.73
CA ASP A 549 -24.14 4.96 26.64
C ASP A 549 -24.48 4.49 28.06
N THR A 550 -25.22 3.39 28.18
CA THR A 550 -25.47 2.72 29.45
C THR A 550 -24.15 2.22 30.05
N ALA A 551 -23.33 1.50 29.28
CA ALA A 551 -22.04 0.99 29.75
C ALA A 551 -21.07 2.12 30.17
N LEU A 552 -21.03 3.24 29.43
CA LEU A 552 -20.25 4.42 29.79
C LEU A 552 -20.70 5.01 31.13
N THR A 553 -22.01 5.19 31.30
CA THR A 553 -22.59 5.73 32.53
C THR A 553 -22.33 4.80 33.71
N THR A 554 -22.56 3.49 33.55
CA THR A 554 -22.28 2.48 34.59
C THR A 554 -20.80 2.44 34.93
N THR A 555 -19.90 2.47 33.94
CA THR A 555 -18.45 2.45 34.20
C THR A 555 -18.02 3.66 35.03
N ARG A 556 -18.55 4.86 34.74
CA ARG A 556 -18.23 6.08 35.53
C ARG A 556 -18.73 6.01 36.97
N ASN A 557 -19.91 5.42 37.20
CA ASN A 557 -20.64 5.58 38.46
C ASN A 557 -20.73 4.32 39.35
N ALA A 558 -20.50 3.13 38.80
CA ALA A 558 -20.70 1.88 39.53
C ALA A 558 -19.73 1.75 40.71
N THR A 559 -20.23 1.12 41.78
CA THR A 559 -19.48 0.87 43.03
C THR A 559 -18.89 -0.54 43.07
N ASP A 560 -19.15 -1.38 42.08
CA ASP A 560 -18.63 -2.75 41.98
C ASP A 560 -18.30 -3.11 40.52
N LEU A 561 -17.39 -4.07 40.35
CA LEU A 561 -16.92 -4.51 39.04
C LEU A 561 -17.95 -5.36 38.27
N SER A 562 -18.93 -5.95 38.96
CA SER A 562 -19.93 -6.83 38.33
C SER A 562 -20.91 -6.04 37.47
N ALA A 563 -21.34 -4.87 37.95
CA ALA A 563 -22.18 -3.95 37.18
C ALA A 563 -21.45 -3.42 35.94
N ILE A 564 -20.16 -3.08 36.07
CA ILE A 564 -19.30 -2.68 34.95
C ILE A 564 -19.21 -3.82 33.93
N SER A 565 -18.91 -5.04 34.41
CA SER A 565 -18.78 -6.22 33.55
C SER A 565 -20.06 -6.50 32.76
N SER A 566 -21.22 -6.50 33.42
CA SER A 566 -22.50 -6.83 32.80
C SER A 566 -22.92 -5.81 31.75
N SER A 567 -22.77 -4.51 32.05
CA SER A 567 -23.15 -3.43 31.13
C SER A 567 -22.22 -3.38 29.90
N ALA A 568 -20.90 -3.50 30.10
CA ALA A 568 -19.93 -3.56 29.00
C ALA A 568 -20.10 -4.81 28.13
N GLN A 569 -20.41 -5.98 28.71
CA GLN A 569 -20.69 -7.19 27.94
C GLN A 569 -21.94 -7.04 27.07
N THR A 570 -22.95 -6.34 27.57
CA THR A 570 -24.16 -6.02 26.79
C THR A 570 -23.82 -5.11 25.61
N ALA A 571 -23.00 -4.07 25.81
CA ALA A 571 -22.51 -3.21 24.74
C ALA A 571 -21.71 -4.00 23.68
N ALA A 572 -20.81 -4.89 24.10
CA ALA A 572 -20.05 -5.75 23.19
C ALA A 572 -20.97 -6.68 22.36
N THR A 573 -22.02 -7.22 22.98
CA THR A 573 -23.01 -8.07 22.30
C THR A 573 -23.77 -7.27 21.24
N GLN A 574 -24.22 -6.06 21.57
CA GLN A 574 -24.94 -5.21 20.62
C GLN A 574 -24.09 -4.73 19.45
N LEU A 575 -22.79 -4.49 19.66
CA LEU A 575 -21.85 -4.23 18.57
C LEU A 575 -21.72 -5.43 17.61
N THR A 576 -21.72 -6.65 18.14
CA THR A 576 -21.69 -7.89 17.33
C THR A 576 -22.99 -8.05 16.53
N THR A 577 -24.13 -7.77 17.15
CA THR A 577 -25.45 -7.77 16.49
C THR A 577 -25.49 -6.74 15.37
N LEU A 578 -25.01 -5.52 15.61
CA LEU A 578 -24.92 -4.47 14.59
C LEU A 578 -24.02 -4.89 13.42
N GLY A 579 -22.83 -5.43 13.71
CA GLY A 579 -21.93 -5.97 12.70
C GLY A 579 -22.58 -7.05 11.83
N SER A 580 -23.32 -7.97 12.46
CA SER A 580 -24.06 -9.04 11.75
C SER A 580 -25.20 -8.49 10.91
N ALA A 581 -25.92 -7.47 11.41
CA ALA A 581 -26.99 -6.80 10.67
C ALA A 581 -26.46 -6.08 9.43
N LEU A 582 -25.28 -5.44 9.51
CA LEU A 582 -24.62 -4.80 8.37
C LEU A 582 -24.33 -5.81 7.25
N LEU A 583 -23.76 -6.97 7.60
CA LEU A 583 -23.48 -8.05 6.63
C LEU A 583 -24.73 -8.62 5.95
N ALA A 584 -25.91 -8.50 6.57
CA ALA A 584 -27.17 -9.02 6.05
C ALA A 584 -28.06 -7.92 5.43
N ASN A 585 -27.58 -6.69 5.30
CA ASN A 585 -28.43 -5.56 4.93
C ASN A 585 -28.66 -5.39 3.41
N GLY A 586 -28.14 -6.26 2.55
CA GLY A 586 -28.36 -6.09 1.11
C GLY A 586 -27.58 -4.92 0.53
N GLU A 587 -26.36 -4.64 1.03
CA GLU A 587 -25.50 -3.57 0.49
C GLU A 587 -25.17 -3.82 -1.00
N ASN A 588 -25.07 -5.09 -1.40
CA ASN A 588 -24.86 -5.49 -2.78
C ASN A 588 -25.68 -6.75 -3.09
N VAL A 589 -26.85 -6.54 -3.68
CA VAL A 589 -27.82 -7.61 -4.00
C VAL A 589 -27.22 -8.65 -4.95
N ALA A 590 -26.40 -8.23 -5.93
CA ALA A 590 -25.73 -9.15 -6.84
C ALA A 590 -24.74 -10.07 -6.11
N SER A 591 -23.95 -9.52 -5.18
CA SER A 591 -23.05 -10.30 -4.33
C SER A 591 -23.80 -11.32 -3.47
N GLU A 592 -24.90 -10.90 -2.85
CA GLU A 592 -25.76 -11.81 -2.06
C GLU A 592 -26.40 -12.90 -2.92
N SER A 593 -26.80 -12.56 -4.15
CA SER A 593 -27.36 -13.49 -5.13
C SER A 593 -26.36 -14.56 -5.56
N LEU A 594 -25.13 -14.14 -5.89
CA LEU A 594 -24.02 -15.05 -6.17
C LEU A 594 -23.74 -15.98 -4.99
N ALA A 595 -23.78 -15.46 -3.76
CA ALA A 595 -23.59 -16.26 -2.56
C ALA A 595 -24.74 -17.25 -2.32
N ALA A 596 -25.98 -16.85 -2.58
CA ALA A 596 -27.14 -17.73 -2.48
C ALA A 596 -27.08 -18.88 -3.50
N ALA A 597 -26.78 -18.58 -4.76
CA ALA A 597 -26.62 -19.57 -5.81
C ALA A 597 -25.47 -20.55 -5.51
N GLY A 598 -24.33 -20.02 -5.03
CA GLY A 598 -23.20 -20.84 -4.59
C GLY A 598 -23.55 -21.81 -3.48
N ARG A 599 -24.30 -21.36 -2.45
CA ARG A 599 -24.77 -22.22 -1.35
C ARG A 599 -25.71 -23.33 -1.83
N GLN A 600 -26.63 -23.02 -2.76
CA GLN A 600 -27.53 -24.02 -3.34
C GLN A 600 -26.76 -25.12 -4.07
N LEU A 601 -25.79 -24.73 -4.92
CA LEU A 601 -24.96 -25.67 -5.66
C LEU A 601 -24.02 -26.47 -4.75
N GLN A 602 -23.47 -25.84 -3.71
CA GLN A 602 -22.65 -26.53 -2.71
C GLN A 602 -23.47 -27.57 -1.95
N THR A 603 -24.69 -27.23 -1.55
CA THR A 603 -25.62 -28.16 -0.89
C THR A 603 -25.95 -29.34 -1.80
N ALA A 604 -26.27 -29.07 -3.07
CA ALA A 604 -26.53 -30.11 -4.06
C ALA A 604 -25.30 -30.99 -4.31
N SER A 605 -24.09 -30.43 -4.30
CA SER A 605 -22.86 -31.22 -4.43
C SER A 605 -22.65 -32.17 -3.25
N GLY A 606 -23.02 -31.78 -2.04
CA GLY A 606 -22.94 -32.63 -0.84
C GLY A 606 -24.07 -33.67 -0.78
N THR A 607 -25.26 -33.34 -1.28
CA THR A 607 -26.41 -34.25 -1.38
C THR A 607 -27.02 -34.18 -2.78
N PRO A 608 -26.50 -34.95 -3.74
CA PRO A 608 -26.96 -34.91 -5.13
C PRO A 608 -28.45 -35.22 -5.29
N PRO A 609 -29.19 -34.44 -6.11
CA PRO A 609 -30.57 -34.77 -6.45
C PRO A 609 -30.72 -36.17 -7.04
N THR A 610 -31.81 -36.86 -6.69
CA THR A 610 -32.11 -38.22 -7.16
C THR A 610 -33.17 -38.26 -8.27
N THR A 611 -33.75 -37.11 -8.63
CA THR A 611 -34.80 -36.99 -9.65
C THR A 611 -34.38 -36.06 -10.79
N VAL A 612 -34.93 -36.29 -11.98
CA VAL A 612 -34.71 -35.42 -13.16
C VAL A 612 -35.11 -33.99 -12.87
N SER A 613 -36.24 -33.77 -12.18
CA SER A 613 -36.71 -32.44 -11.80
C SER A 613 -35.77 -31.76 -10.80
N GLY A 614 -35.27 -32.50 -9.80
CA GLY A 614 -34.29 -31.97 -8.84
C GLY A 614 -32.93 -31.67 -9.47
N GLY A 615 -32.52 -32.45 -10.49
CA GLY A 615 -31.35 -32.11 -11.30
C GLY A 615 -31.58 -30.87 -12.16
N ALA A 616 -32.77 -30.77 -12.79
CA ALA A 616 -33.12 -29.64 -13.65
C ALA A 616 -33.21 -28.33 -12.87
N SER A 617 -33.61 -28.36 -11.59
CA SER A 617 -33.66 -27.16 -10.74
C SER A 617 -32.27 -26.58 -10.44
N LEU A 618 -31.18 -27.33 -10.62
CA LEU A 618 -29.82 -26.79 -10.46
C LEU A 618 -29.41 -25.84 -11.59
N ARG A 619 -30.17 -25.79 -12.68
CA ARG A 619 -29.93 -24.88 -13.80
C ARG A 619 -30.12 -23.42 -13.39
N GLU A 620 -31.12 -23.13 -12.57
CA GLU A 620 -31.43 -21.77 -12.14
C GLU A 620 -30.27 -21.10 -11.38
N PRO A 621 -29.68 -21.71 -10.31
CA PRO A 621 -28.51 -21.13 -9.68
C PRO A 621 -27.29 -21.08 -10.61
N ALA A 622 -27.15 -22.02 -11.55
CA ALA A 622 -26.06 -21.96 -12.53
C ALA A 622 -26.21 -20.76 -13.49
N GLN A 623 -27.43 -20.52 -13.98
CA GLN A 623 -27.78 -19.38 -14.83
C GLN A 623 -27.67 -18.05 -14.09
N ALA A 624 -28.08 -18.00 -12.83
CA ALA A 624 -27.93 -16.80 -12.00
C ALA A 624 -26.45 -16.39 -11.85
N VAL A 625 -25.55 -17.36 -11.65
CA VAL A 625 -24.10 -17.10 -11.60
C VAL A 625 -23.58 -16.64 -12.96
N ALA A 626 -23.95 -17.30 -14.05
CA ALA A 626 -23.53 -16.91 -15.39
C ALA A 626 -24.01 -15.49 -15.75
N TYR A 627 -25.25 -15.15 -15.41
CA TYR A 627 -25.83 -13.82 -15.63
C TYR A 627 -25.08 -12.73 -14.87
N TRP A 628 -24.87 -12.89 -13.55
CA TRP A 628 -24.15 -11.88 -12.77
C TRP A 628 -22.67 -11.79 -13.14
N ALA A 629 -22.07 -12.89 -13.58
CA ALA A 629 -20.72 -12.87 -14.15
C ALA A 629 -20.68 -12.09 -15.47
N GLU A 630 -21.68 -12.23 -16.34
CA GLU A 630 -21.79 -11.41 -17.55
C GLU A 630 -21.93 -9.92 -17.23
N VAL A 631 -22.83 -9.56 -16.32
CA VAL A 631 -23.00 -8.18 -15.86
C VAL A 631 -21.69 -7.65 -15.28
N ALA A 632 -21.01 -8.41 -14.42
CA ALA A 632 -19.72 -8.03 -13.85
C ALA A 632 -18.67 -7.76 -14.94
N LYS A 633 -18.59 -8.62 -15.95
CA LYS A 633 -17.68 -8.48 -17.10
C LYS A 633 -17.95 -7.18 -17.85
N GLU A 634 -19.20 -6.86 -18.18
CA GLU A 634 -19.56 -5.66 -18.94
C GLU A 634 -19.30 -4.37 -18.16
N GLN A 635 -19.81 -4.30 -16.92
CA GLN A 635 -19.69 -3.11 -16.08
C GLN A 635 -18.23 -2.80 -15.73
N SER A 636 -17.44 -3.83 -15.39
CA SER A 636 -16.01 -3.65 -15.11
C SER A 636 -15.22 -3.18 -16.33
N ALA A 637 -15.61 -3.57 -17.55
CA ALA A 637 -14.94 -3.12 -18.77
C ALA A 637 -15.16 -1.62 -19.04
N ASP A 638 -16.35 -1.08 -18.71
CA ASP A 638 -16.60 0.36 -18.81
C ASP A 638 -15.80 1.16 -17.78
N VAL A 639 -15.84 0.73 -16.50
CA VAL A 639 -15.05 1.34 -15.43
C VAL A 639 -13.55 1.33 -15.77
N ALA A 640 -13.01 0.20 -16.25
CA ALA A 640 -11.60 0.10 -16.62
C ALA A 640 -11.22 1.11 -17.72
N ARG A 641 -12.04 1.22 -18.78
CA ARG A 641 -11.82 2.13 -19.91
C ARG A 641 -11.80 3.59 -19.48
N GLN A 642 -12.71 3.98 -18.59
CA GLN A 642 -12.82 5.36 -18.11
C GLN A 642 -11.77 5.70 -17.06
N ALA A 643 -11.43 4.75 -16.19
CA ALA A 643 -10.39 4.92 -15.20
C ALA A 643 -9.01 5.05 -15.85
N ARG A 644 -8.62 4.12 -16.74
CA ARG A 644 -7.28 4.12 -17.36
C ARG A 644 -7.25 3.65 -18.82
N ARG A 645 -7.72 2.44 -19.11
CA ARG A 645 -7.69 1.82 -20.46
C ARG A 645 -8.61 0.60 -20.55
N GLY A 646 -8.92 0.17 -21.77
CA GLY A 646 -9.71 -1.05 -21.99
C GLY A 646 -9.01 -2.29 -21.42
N VAL A 647 -9.80 -3.31 -21.04
CA VAL A 647 -9.31 -4.55 -20.40
C VAL A 647 -8.34 -5.37 -21.27
N THR A 648 -8.38 -5.17 -22.59
CA THR A 648 -7.46 -5.81 -23.55
C THR A 648 -6.38 -4.85 -24.10
N ALA A 649 -6.39 -3.59 -23.69
CA ALA A 649 -5.51 -2.57 -24.25
C ALA A 649 -4.12 -2.60 -23.59
N THR A 650 -3.06 -2.45 -24.40
CA THR A 650 -1.67 -2.41 -23.94
C THR A 650 -1.19 -0.99 -23.58
N SER A 651 -1.86 0.04 -24.10
CA SER A 651 -1.56 1.46 -23.82
C SER A 651 -2.70 2.14 -23.06
N ASP A 652 -2.37 3.22 -22.33
CA ASP A 652 -3.38 4.03 -21.63
C ASP A 652 -4.33 4.71 -22.63
N SER A 653 -5.62 4.83 -22.27
CA SER A 653 -6.59 5.59 -23.07
C SER A 653 -6.27 7.09 -23.00
N THR A 654 -6.34 7.80 -24.12
CA THR A 654 -6.12 9.26 -24.16
C THR A 654 -7.24 10.06 -23.51
N THR A 655 -8.40 9.44 -23.28
CA THR A 655 -9.60 10.08 -22.73
C THR A 655 -9.92 9.61 -21.31
N SER A 656 -9.03 8.85 -20.65
CA SER A 656 -9.25 8.36 -19.29
C SER A 656 -8.90 9.41 -18.22
N ALA A 657 -9.47 9.22 -17.02
CA ALA A 657 -9.16 10.04 -15.86
C ALA A 657 -7.68 9.91 -15.45
N TYR A 658 -7.11 8.69 -15.50
CA TYR A 658 -5.69 8.45 -15.23
C TYR A 658 -4.78 9.25 -16.17
N THR A 659 -5.05 9.22 -17.48
CA THR A 659 -4.23 9.96 -18.45
C THR A 659 -4.33 11.46 -18.24
N ALA A 660 -5.52 11.99 -17.97
CA ALA A 660 -5.71 13.41 -17.66
C ALA A 660 -4.93 13.82 -16.39
N ALA A 661 -4.95 13.00 -15.34
CA ALA A 661 -4.19 13.25 -14.12
C ALA A 661 -2.68 13.23 -14.38
N ARG A 662 -2.20 12.26 -15.17
CA ARG A 662 -0.79 12.18 -15.56
C ARG A 662 -0.34 13.39 -16.38
N GLN A 663 -1.15 13.83 -17.34
CA GLN A 663 -0.84 15.01 -18.17
C GLN A 663 -0.78 16.28 -17.33
N PHE A 664 -1.71 16.45 -16.38
CA PHE A 664 -1.69 17.56 -15.45
C PHE A 664 -0.43 17.54 -14.57
N LEU A 665 -0.10 16.41 -13.94
CA LEU A 665 1.10 16.27 -13.11
C LEU A 665 2.38 16.55 -13.90
N ALA A 666 2.52 15.96 -15.09
CA ALA A 666 3.66 16.20 -15.97
C ALA A 666 3.79 17.68 -16.39
N LYS A 667 2.70 18.45 -16.35
CA LYS A 667 2.74 19.89 -16.60
C LYS A 667 3.29 20.69 -15.43
N LEU A 668 3.04 20.23 -14.21
CA LEU A 668 3.51 20.90 -13.00
C LEU A 668 4.99 20.61 -12.74
N ASP A 669 5.41 19.38 -12.97
CA ASP A 669 6.72 18.84 -12.62
C ASP A 669 7.84 19.09 -13.64
N GLY A 670 9.07 18.95 -13.17
CA GLY A 670 10.31 19.01 -13.97
C GLY A 670 10.84 20.43 -14.20
N ASP A 671 12.07 20.51 -14.72
CA ASP A 671 12.79 21.78 -14.90
C ASP A 671 12.08 22.78 -15.83
N THR A 672 11.17 22.30 -16.68
CA THR A 672 10.35 23.10 -17.59
C THR A 672 8.88 23.20 -17.16
N GLY A 673 8.54 22.67 -15.98
CA GLY A 673 7.20 22.63 -15.43
C GLY A 673 6.72 23.98 -14.89
N THR A 674 5.41 24.08 -14.64
CA THR A 674 4.77 25.31 -14.15
C THR A 674 5.31 25.75 -12.78
N ILE A 675 5.61 24.80 -11.88
CA ILE A 675 6.12 25.09 -10.53
C ILE A 675 7.49 25.79 -10.63
N THR A 676 8.44 25.18 -11.35
CA THR A 676 9.78 25.76 -11.51
C THR A 676 9.75 27.09 -12.29
N ALA A 677 8.83 27.26 -13.24
CA ALA A 677 8.65 28.54 -13.92
C ALA A 677 8.19 29.65 -12.97
N LEU A 678 7.27 29.35 -12.04
CA LEU A 678 6.85 30.29 -11.00
C LEU A 678 7.97 30.61 -10.02
N GLU A 679 8.71 29.61 -9.55
CA GLU A 679 9.87 29.81 -8.66
C GLU A 679 10.93 30.71 -9.32
N ARG A 680 11.24 30.49 -10.60
CA ARG A 680 12.17 31.34 -11.36
C ARG A 680 11.66 32.76 -11.51
N HIS A 681 10.35 32.96 -11.72
CA HIS A 681 9.75 34.28 -11.76
C HIS A 681 9.82 34.97 -10.38
N MET A 682 9.52 34.25 -9.30
CA MET A 682 9.65 34.76 -7.92
C MET A 682 11.09 35.16 -7.57
N ALA A 683 12.08 34.42 -8.08
CA ALA A 683 13.49 34.75 -7.91
C ALA A 683 13.95 35.97 -8.73
N ALA A 684 13.23 36.32 -9.81
CA ALA A 684 13.52 37.49 -10.65
C ALA A 684 12.22 38.19 -11.10
N PRO A 685 11.51 38.91 -10.19
CA PRO A 685 10.16 39.41 -10.46
C PRO A 685 10.07 40.46 -11.58
N SER A 686 11.15 41.19 -11.84
CA SER A 686 11.23 42.22 -12.89
C SER A 686 11.52 41.66 -14.29
N ASP A 687 11.77 40.36 -14.42
CA ASP A 687 12.02 39.70 -15.71
C ASP A 687 10.71 39.37 -16.42
N ALA A 688 10.36 40.20 -17.42
CA ALA A 688 9.14 40.06 -18.20
C ALA A 688 9.05 38.72 -18.96
N GLY A 689 10.19 38.13 -19.36
CA GLY A 689 10.22 36.84 -20.06
C GLY A 689 9.85 35.68 -19.13
N LYS A 690 10.35 35.70 -17.89
CA LYS A 690 9.98 34.72 -16.85
C LYS A 690 8.53 34.89 -16.44
N ALA A 691 8.04 36.12 -16.29
CA ALA A 691 6.63 36.40 -16.00
C ALA A 691 5.71 35.85 -17.11
N ALA A 692 6.01 36.13 -18.39
CA ALA A 692 5.23 35.63 -19.52
C ALA A 692 5.23 34.09 -19.60
N THR A 693 6.38 33.47 -19.32
CA THR A 693 6.51 32.00 -19.30
C THR A 693 5.67 31.38 -18.19
N ALA A 694 5.74 31.92 -16.96
CA ALA A 694 4.95 31.45 -15.83
C ALA A 694 3.45 31.58 -16.12
N THR A 695 2.98 32.73 -16.61
CA THR A 695 1.57 32.96 -16.96
C THR A 695 1.06 31.99 -18.03
N ARG A 696 1.84 31.76 -19.09
CA ARG A 696 1.46 30.81 -20.15
C ARG A 696 1.34 29.39 -19.61
N LEU A 697 2.34 28.92 -18.86
CA LEU A 697 2.35 27.57 -18.29
C LEU A 697 1.25 27.38 -17.24
N LEU A 698 0.90 28.43 -16.49
CA LEU A 698 -0.22 28.43 -15.56
C LEU A 698 -1.56 28.28 -16.31
N GLY A 699 -1.77 29.01 -17.41
CA GLY A 699 -2.97 28.86 -18.25
C GLY A 699 -3.11 27.45 -18.84
N GLU A 700 -2.01 26.86 -19.31
CA GLU A 700 -1.98 25.48 -19.80
C GLU A 700 -2.29 24.46 -18.68
N ALA A 701 -1.73 24.66 -17.47
CA ALA A 701 -2.03 23.82 -16.31
C ALA A 701 -3.51 23.91 -15.89
N SER A 702 -4.11 25.11 -15.89
CA SER A 702 -5.53 25.29 -15.59
C SER A 702 -6.45 24.58 -16.60
N SER A 703 -6.09 24.56 -17.88
CA SER A 703 -6.84 23.82 -18.92
C SER A 703 -6.76 22.30 -18.70
N LEU A 704 -5.59 21.77 -18.35
CA LEU A 704 -5.42 20.36 -18.03
C LEU A 704 -6.15 19.96 -16.74
N LEU A 705 -6.18 20.85 -15.73
CA LEU A 705 -6.97 20.63 -14.51
C LEU A 705 -8.48 20.54 -14.81
N ALA A 706 -9.01 21.41 -15.66
CA ALA A 706 -10.41 21.33 -16.09
C ALA A 706 -10.71 20.02 -16.83
N SER A 707 -9.77 19.56 -17.66
CA SER A 707 -9.88 18.26 -18.34
C SER A 707 -9.87 17.10 -17.34
N LEU A 708 -8.98 17.12 -16.34
CA LEU A 708 -8.94 16.13 -15.27
C LEU A 708 -10.27 16.06 -14.51
N ILE A 709 -10.81 17.20 -14.09
CA ILE A 709 -12.10 17.27 -13.38
C ILE A 709 -13.21 16.66 -14.24
N SER A 710 -13.31 17.04 -15.52
CA SER A 710 -14.34 16.52 -16.42
C SER A 710 -14.23 15.00 -16.67
N ARG A 711 -13.00 14.46 -16.78
CA ARG A 711 -12.81 13.00 -16.92
C ARG A 711 -13.16 12.26 -15.63
N ALA A 712 -12.85 12.84 -14.47
CA ALA A 712 -13.22 12.27 -13.18
C ALA A 712 -14.74 12.26 -12.98
N GLU A 713 -15.45 13.31 -13.40
CA GLU A 713 -16.93 13.37 -13.38
C GLU A 713 -17.56 12.35 -14.34
N THR A 714 -16.95 12.12 -15.50
CA THR A 714 -17.43 11.08 -16.43
C THR A 714 -17.33 9.70 -15.79
N LEU A 715 -16.18 9.41 -15.15
CA LEU A 715 -15.98 8.17 -14.41
C LEU A 715 -16.98 8.02 -13.25
N GLU A 716 -17.20 9.08 -12.47
CA GLU A 716 -18.16 9.10 -11.36
C GLU A 716 -19.56 8.75 -11.82
N ALA A 717 -20.02 9.30 -12.96
CA ALA A 717 -21.33 9.00 -13.51
C ALA A 717 -21.52 7.53 -13.94
N THR A 718 -20.44 6.76 -14.05
CA THR A 718 -20.47 5.34 -14.46
C THR A 718 -20.31 4.37 -13.31
N MET A 719 -20.05 4.86 -12.11
CA MET A 719 -19.79 4.02 -10.95
C MET A 719 -20.93 4.10 -9.94
N GLU A 720 -21.31 2.94 -9.44
CA GLU A 720 -22.13 2.81 -8.24
C GLU A 720 -21.41 1.84 -7.33
N THR A 721 -20.99 2.30 -6.15
CA THR A 721 -20.22 1.48 -5.22
C THR A 721 -20.77 1.50 -3.80
N GLY A 722 -20.66 0.35 -3.16
CA GLY A 722 -20.70 0.22 -1.71
C GLY A 722 -19.29 0.29 -1.11
N LEU A 723 -19.14 -0.28 0.06
CA LEU A 723 -17.87 -0.42 0.75
C LEU A 723 -16.97 -1.44 0.03
N ALA A 724 -15.89 -0.95 -0.57
CA ALA A 724 -14.87 -1.79 -1.17
C ALA A 724 -13.85 -2.25 -0.13
N GLN A 725 -13.31 -3.45 -0.29
CA GLN A 725 -12.27 -3.96 0.61
C GLN A 725 -10.85 -3.50 0.24
N GLY A 726 -10.58 -3.10 -1.01
CA GLY A 726 -9.20 -2.98 -1.46
C GLY A 726 -8.85 -1.99 -2.56
N ILE A 727 -9.73 -1.07 -2.93
CA ILE A 727 -9.43 -0.08 -3.98
C ILE A 727 -8.83 1.20 -3.42
N VAL A 728 -9.31 1.69 -2.28
CA VAL A 728 -9.06 3.08 -1.87
C VAL A 728 -7.58 3.23 -1.51
N PRO A 729 -6.78 4.06 -2.22
CA PRO A 729 -5.37 4.24 -1.90
C PRO A 729 -5.23 4.73 -0.46
N THR A 730 -4.25 4.16 0.24
CA THR A 730 -3.93 4.58 1.60
C THR A 730 -3.59 6.07 1.59
N VAL A 731 -4.35 6.85 2.35
CA VAL A 731 -4.04 8.26 2.57
C VAL A 731 -2.97 8.35 3.64
N TRP A 732 -1.91 9.08 3.37
CA TRP A 732 -0.84 9.31 4.33
C TRP A 732 -0.78 10.78 4.72
N PHE A 733 -0.70 11.07 6.02
CA PHE A 733 -0.72 12.43 6.54
C PHE A 733 0.61 12.76 7.22
N GLY A 734 1.07 13.99 7.06
CA GLY A 734 2.34 14.46 7.64
C GLY A 734 3.52 14.35 6.69
N ASN A 735 4.57 15.14 6.97
CA ASN A 735 5.72 15.28 6.08
C ASN A 735 6.60 14.03 6.03
N ALA A 736 6.67 13.26 7.12
CA ALA A 736 7.41 12.00 7.15
C ALA A 736 6.84 10.94 6.20
N CYS A 737 5.57 11.10 5.79
CA CYS A 737 4.90 10.14 4.94
C CYS A 737 5.11 10.32 3.44
N LYS A 738 5.90 11.33 3.00
CA LYS A 738 6.13 11.59 1.57
C LYS A 738 6.66 10.36 0.81
N ILE A 739 7.42 9.49 1.47
CA ILE A 739 7.95 8.26 0.88
C ILE A 739 6.86 7.23 0.53
N LEU A 740 5.74 7.23 1.28
CA LEU A 740 4.61 6.32 1.11
C LEU A 740 3.45 6.95 0.31
N ALA A 741 3.44 8.28 0.19
CA ALA A 741 2.45 9.01 -0.58
C ALA A 741 2.54 8.67 -2.07
N PRO A 742 1.42 8.71 -2.81
CA PRO A 742 1.43 8.60 -4.26
C PRO A 742 2.44 9.58 -4.90
N PRO A 743 3.30 9.12 -5.83
CA PRO A 743 4.29 9.97 -6.45
C PRO A 743 3.64 11.07 -7.29
N THR A 744 4.17 12.29 -7.23
CA THR A 744 3.74 13.41 -8.08
C THR A 744 4.32 13.28 -9.49
N GLY A 745 5.57 12.80 -9.60
CA GLY A 745 6.24 12.50 -10.86
C GLY A 745 6.58 11.01 -11.01
N ALA A 746 7.88 10.72 -11.12
CA ALA A 746 8.43 9.37 -11.16
C ALA A 746 8.16 8.60 -9.86
N ASN A 747 8.14 7.27 -9.93
CA ASN A 747 7.90 6.41 -8.77
C ASN A 747 8.93 6.67 -7.67
N SER A 748 8.48 6.64 -6.42
CA SER A 748 9.40 6.76 -5.28
C SER A 748 10.34 5.54 -5.21
N TRP A 749 11.53 5.76 -4.65
CA TRP A 749 12.51 4.70 -4.42
C TRP A 749 11.95 3.54 -3.59
N TRP A 750 10.97 3.82 -2.73
CA TRP A 750 10.23 2.84 -1.94
C TRP A 750 9.63 1.73 -2.82
N GLN A 751 8.99 2.12 -3.93
CA GLN A 751 8.37 1.19 -4.88
C GLN A 751 9.39 0.69 -5.90
N THR A 752 10.18 1.60 -6.48
CA THR A 752 11.15 1.29 -7.55
C THR A 752 12.19 0.27 -7.09
N HIS A 753 12.60 0.33 -5.81
CA HIS A 753 13.56 -0.61 -5.24
C HIS A 753 12.94 -1.69 -4.34
N GLY A 754 11.61 -1.87 -4.37
CA GLY A 754 10.94 -3.02 -3.76
C GLY A 754 10.98 -3.07 -2.23
N TRP A 755 11.19 -1.93 -1.55
CA TRP A 755 11.23 -1.88 -0.09
C TRP A 755 9.88 -2.20 0.56
N ASN A 756 8.78 -1.93 -0.14
CA ASN A 756 7.43 -2.32 0.28
C ASN A 756 7.28 -3.82 0.57
N ALA A 757 8.04 -4.68 -0.12
CA ALA A 757 7.99 -6.12 0.08
C ALA A 757 8.78 -6.59 1.31
N LEU A 758 9.71 -5.78 1.81
CA LEU A 758 10.67 -6.13 2.86
C LEU A 758 10.40 -5.45 4.21
N VAL A 759 9.42 -4.54 4.26
CA VAL A 759 9.09 -3.78 5.46
C VAL A 759 7.70 -4.15 5.98
N PHE A 760 7.67 -4.48 7.27
CA PHE A 760 6.50 -4.92 8.02
C PHE A 760 6.27 -3.99 9.20
N TYR A 761 5.05 -3.99 9.73
CA TYR A 761 4.77 -3.32 10.98
C TYR A 761 3.65 -4.03 11.74
N GLN A 762 3.67 -3.83 13.06
CA GLN A 762 2.57 -4.17 13.93
C GLN A 762 2.04 -2.91 14.61
N ILE A 763 0.73 -2.79 14.68
CA ILE A 763 0.04 -1.79 15.49
C ILE A 763 -0.48 -2.45 16.77
N SER A 764 -0.33 -1.76 17.90
CA SER A 764 -0.92 -2.18 19.18
C SER A 764 -2.45 -2.08 19.17
N ASP A 765 -2.97 -1.15 18.37
CA ASP A 765 -4.38 -0.85 18.17
C ASP A 765 -4.55 -0.03 16.89
N ARG A 766 -5.75 -0.07 16.29
CA ARG A 766 -6.10 0.76 15.13
C ARG A 766 -6.21 2.23 15.48
N ILE A 767 -6.92 2.57 16.57
CA ILE A 767 -6.94 3.95 17.07
C ILE A 767 -5.71 4.13 17.94
N ARG A 768 -4.97 5.21 17.70
CA ARG A 768 -3.73 5.48 18.40
C ARG A 768 -3.95 5.55 19.92
N PRO A 769 -3.43 4.59 20.70
CA PRO A 769 -3.67 4.58 22.13
C PRO A 769 -2.74 5.55 22.86
N ALA A 770 -3.13 5.99 24.07
CA ALA A 770 -2.27 6.83 24.91
C ALA A 770 -0.97 6.11 25.32
N THR A 771 -1.01 4.78 25.50
CA THR A 771 0.17 3.92 25.75
C THR A 771 0.04 2.67 24.90
N GLY A 772 1.14 2.24 24.28
CA GLY A 772 1.15 1.05 23.43
C GLY A 772 1.23 -0.26 24.22
N ARG A 773 1.16 -1.38 23.50
CA ARG A 773 1.16 -2.74 24.09
C ARG A 773 2.30 -3.61 23.58
N LEU A 774 3.03 -3.13 22.58
CA LEU A 774 4.10 -3.89 21.97
C LEU A 774 5.36 -3.74 22.83
N THR A 775 6.12 -4.82 22.95
CA THR A 775 7.38 -4.84 23.70
C THR A 775 8.50 -5.29 22.79
N VAL A 776 9.71 -4.81 23.03
CA VAL A 776 10.92 -5.26 22.33
C VAL A 776 11.88 -5.79 23.38
N ASN A 777 12.31 -7.05 23.22
CA ASN A 777 13.09 -7.78 24.21
C ASN A 777 12.44 -7.78 25.61
N GLY A 778 11.10 -7.83 25.66
CA GLY A 778 10.31 -7.79 26.88
C GLY A 778 10.26 -6.44 27.59
N GLN A 779 10.70 -5.36 26.94
CA GLN A 779 10.73 -4.00 27.49
C GLN A 779 9.86 -3.03 26.67
N GLY A 780 9.40 -1.96 27.32
CA GLY A 780 8.69 -0.85 26.68
C GLY A 780 7.17 -1.07 26.50
N SER A 781 6.51 -0.04 25.96
CA SER A 781 5.07 -0.01 25.69
C SER A 781 4.80 0.72 24.38
N TYR A 782 5.27 0.12 23.27
CA TYR A 782 5.27 0.74 21.96
C TYR A 782 3.93 0.63 21.26
N ARG A 783 3.54 1.70 20.56
CA ARG A 783 2.28 1.78 19.81
C ARG A 783 2.38 1.07 18.48
N THR A 784 3.54 1.21 17.85
CA THR A 784 3.92 0.60 16.59
C THR A 784 5.30 -0.03 16.74
N VAL A 785 5.53 -1.14 16.04
CA VAL A 785 6.88 -1.68 15.81
C VAL A 785 6.99 -1.90 14.31
N THR A 786 7.94 -1.24 13.67
CA THR A 786 8.26 -1.39 12.25
C THR A 786 9.52 -2.24 12.11
N LEU A 787 9.52 -3.17 11.17
CA LEU A 787 10.60 -4.12 10.91
C LEU A 787 11.00 -4.08 9.45
N ALA A 788 12.29 -4.02 9.18
CA ALA A 788 12.86 -4.36 7.88
C ALA A 788 13.49 -5.75 7.99
N SER A 789 13.07 -6.65 7.10
CA SER A 789 13.30 -8.10 7.15
C SER A 789 14.70 -8.57 6.74
N GLY A 790 15.65 -7.65 6.58
CA GLY A 790 16.98 -8.00 6.14
C GLY A 790 17.01 -8.70 4.78
N THR A 791 18.14 -9.35 4.52
CA THR A 791 18.26 -10.28 3.39
C THR A 791 17.83 -11.68 3.78
N ALA A 792 17.40 -12.47 2.80
CA ALA A 792 17.19 -13.90 3.01
C ALA A 792 18.43 -14.60 3.66
N ILE A 793 18.28 -15.12 4.87
CA ILE A 793 19.32 -15.90 5.55
C ILE A 793 19.34 -17.33 4.99
N ASN A 794 20.53 -17.78 4.58
CA ASN A 794 20.77 -19.10 3.97
C ASN A 794 19.83 -19.39 2.77
N PRO A 795 19.85 -18.60 1.69
CA PRO A 795 18.93 -18.75 0.56
C PRO A 795 19.04 -20.13 -0.12
N GLY A 796 20.19 -20.81 -0.02
CA GLY A 796 20.40 -22.16 -0.56
C GLY A 796 19.93 -23.32 0.33
N SER A 797 19.57 -23.08 1.60
CA SER A 797 19.09 -24.14 2.50
C SER A 797 17.57 -24.29 2.50
N GLY A 798 16.84 -23.37 1.85
CA GLY A 798 15.38 -23.34 1.84
C GLY A 798 14.73 -22.85 3.14
N LEU A 799 15.52 -22.33 4.10
CA LEU A 799 15.00 -21.83 5.39
C LEU A 799 14.13 -20.59 5.24
N GLN A 800 14.61 -19.58 4.50
CA GLN A 800 13.81 -18.41 4.11
C GLN A 800 13.52 -18.46 2.61
N ASN A 801 12.24 -18.57 2.26
CA ASN A 801 11.78 -18.62 0.87
C ASN A 801 10.79 -17.48 0.61
N ARG A 802 11.27 -16.39 0.01
CA ARG A 802 10.49 -15.17 -0.28
C ARG A 802 9.31 -15.40 -1.26
N SER A 803 9.17 -16.58 -1.85
CA SER A 803 7.97 -16.97 -2.61
C SER A 803 6.79 -17.41 -1.73
N LEU A 804 7.04 -17.74 -0.46
CA LEU A 804 6.03 -18.10 0.53
C LEU A 804 5.68 -16.88 1.38
N ARG A 805 4.40 -16.54 1.47
CA ARG A 805 3.88 -15.40 2.26
C ARG A 805 3.61 -15.80 3.71
N GLU A 806 4.68 -16.04 4.46
CA GLU A 806 4.66 -16.36 5.89
C GLU A 806 5.87 -15.71 6.56
N THR A 807 5.73 -15.27 7.81
CA THR A 807 6.74 -14.48 8.52
C THR A 807 8.09 -15.18 8.61
N ARG A 808 8.13 -16.51 8.74
CA ARG A 808 9.38 -17.30 8.71
C ARG A 808 10.16 -17.22 7.40
N SER A 809 9.54 -16.78 6.31
CA SER A 809 10.20 -16.53 5.03
C SER A 809 10.89 -15.17 4.95
N TYR A 810 10.61 -14.29 5.90
CA TYR A 810 11.10 -12.91 5.90
C TYR A 810 11.92 -12.58 7.15
N LEU A 811 11.44 -12.96 8.34
CA LEU A 811 11.93 -12.50 9.63
C LEU A 811 12.72 -13.60 10.38
N GLU A 812 13.27 -13.26 11.55
CA GLU A 812 14.01 -14.19 12.42
C GLU A 812 13.62 -14.14 13.90
N GLY A 813 14.12 -15.13 14.66
CA GLY A 813 13.92 -15.21 16.11
C GLY A 813 12.43 -15.21 16.50
N ARG A 814 12.06 -14.44 17.52
CA ARG A 814 10.64 -14.29 17.92
C ARG A 814 9.80 -13.52 16.92
N ASN A 815 10.40 -12.85 15.94
CA ASN A 815 9.65 -12.06 14.97
C ASN A 815 8.88 -12.97 13.99
N THR A 816 9.28 -14.24 13.82
CA THR A 816 8.62 -15.26 12.98
C THR A 816 7.41 -15.95 13.61
N HIS A 817 6.88 -15.41 14.71
CA HIS A 817 5.79 -16.07 15.43
C HIS A 817 4.55 -16.24 14.54
N ALA A 818 4.04 -17.47 14.41
CA ALA A 818 2.96 -17.84 13.47
C ALA A 818 1.65 -17.05 13.65
N SER A 819 1.43 -16.41 14.81
CA SER A 819 0.29 -15.49 15.00
C SER A 819 0.32 -14.26 14.09
N ARG A 820 1.47 -13.98 13.46
CA ARG A 820 1.70 -12.90 12.49
C ARG A 820 1.47 -13.35 11.04
N ASP A 821 1.21 -14.63 10.82
CA ASP A 821 0.84 -15.18 9.52
C ASP A 821 -0.66 -15.01 9.26
N GLY A 822 -1.09 -15.44 8.07
CA GLY A 822 -2.50 -15.36 7.69
C GLY A 822 -3.00 -13.92 7.72
N TYR A 823 -4.16 -13.68 8.35
CA TYR A 823 -4.75 -12.35 8.53
C TYR A 823 -4.21 -11.58 9.75
N ALA A 824 -3.37 -12.21 10.59
CA ALA A 824 -2.72 -11.61 11.74
C ALA A 824 -3.64 -10.72 12.62
N LYS A 825 -4.81 -11.23 13.00
CA LYS A 825 -5.82 -10.49 13.80
C LYS A 825 -5.49 -10.43 15.30
N THR A 826 -4.75 -11.42 15.80
CA THR A 826 -4.35 -11.53 17.22
C THR A 826 -2.86 -11.90 17.33
N PRO A 827 -1.94 -11.10 16.77
CA PRO A 827 -0.52 -11.40 16.85
C PRO A 827 0.02 -11.20 18.26
N THR A 828 1.06 -11.96 18.62
CA THR A 828 1.81 -11.72 19.87
C THR A 828 2.38 -10.31 19.91
N SER A 829 2.49 -9.74 21.12
CA SER A 829 2.94 -8.35 21.32
C SER A 829 4.45 -8.20 21.52
N ASP A 830 5.19 -9.30 21.68
CA ASP A 830 6.63 -9.28 21.91
C ASP A 830 7.45 -9.40 20.62
N PHE A 831 8.48 -8.58 20.53
CA PHE A 831 9.45 -8.54 19.45
C PHE A 831 10.86 -8.81 19.97
N GLU A 832 11.72 -9.30 19.08
CA GLU A 832 13.13 -9.49 19.34
C GLU A 832 13.95 -8.50 18.51
N ASN A 833 14.95 -7.89 19.14
CA ASN A 833 15.95 -7.06 18.48
C ASN A 833 17.34 -7.44 18.96
N ALA A 834 18.19 -7.89 18.05
CA ALA A 834 19.57 -8.31 18.32
C ALA A 834 20.56 -7.65 17.33
N PRO A 835 21.87 -7.61 17.67
CA PRO A 835 22.90 -7.22 16.72
C PRO A 835 22.84 -8.08 15.44
N PRO A 836 23.16 -7.53 14.25
CA PRO A 836 23.20 -8.31 13.02
C PRO A 836 24.16 -9.50 13.15
N SER A 837 23.72 -10.67 12.72
CA SER A 837 24.49 -11.92 12.76
C SER A 837 24.17 -12.79 11.55
N ALA A 838 24.77 -13.98 11.48
CA ALA A 838 24.47 -14.95 10.41
C ALA A 838 23.05 -15.56 10.53
N THR A 839 22.38 -15.37 11.66
CA THR A 839 21.07 -15.98 11.97
C THR A 839 20.00 -14.96 12.37
N PHE A 840 20.33 -13.67 12.36
CA PHE A 840 19.41 -12.59 12.73
C PHE A 840 19.83 -11.30 12.04
N ASN A 841 19.00 -10.76 11.16
CA ASN A 841 19.26 -9.49 10.49
C ASN A 841 18.06 -8.53 10.48
N ASP A 842 16.88 -8.92 11.00
CA ASP A 842 15.75 -8.02 11.27
C ASP A 842 16.16 -6.68 11.92
N ARG A 843 15.80 -5.55 11.30
CA ARG A 843 16.05 -4.20 11.85
C ARG A 843 14.75 -3.51 12.23
N LEU A 844 14.66 -3.10 13.50
CA LEU A 844 13.44 -2.56 14.08
C LEU A 844 13.50 -1.05 14.35
N ALA A 845 12.35 -0.39 14.28
CA ALA A 845 12.08 0.95 14.80
C ALA A 845 10.75 0.95 15.56
N TYR A 846 10.70 1.61 16.71
CA TYR A 846 9.59 1.52 17.67
C TYR A 846 9.55 2.70 18.63
#